data_AF-A0A7W8UHF4-F1
#
_entry.id   AF-A0A7W8UHF4-F1
#
_cell.length_a   1.000
_cell.length_b   1.000
_cell.length_c   1.000
_cell.angle_alpha   90.00
_cell.angle_beta   90.00
_cell.angle_gamma   90.00
#
_symmetry.space_group_name_H-M   'P 1'
#
loop_
_entity.id
_entity.type
_entity.pdbx_description
1 polymer ?
#
loop_
_entity_poly.entity_id
_entity_poly.type
_entity_poly.pdbx_seq_one_letter_code
_entity_poly.pdbx_strand_id
1 'polypeptide(L)'
;MTPVSNGYSGGNVVFGTSPGRSGQVLKTPAGDIPVFNTVLEGIRAGHSFNTGVVYLPPAGVRDGVAELIRVNPYLRKIIIITEKIAVHDAREIRAIAQANGIDIIGGNCLGVADSWNRVRIGGALGGDHPEESLVKGSVAIFSNSGGFTTTIAQYLTTAGWGTTTLISSGKDVYIQYAARDFALAFAKDQRSKAGVLYAEPGGYYEKNIDWQKPVVACVVGRWKAKLTRAVGHAGAMAGSGDSAEDKERWFMEAFRVDGIYTPETPHVSAKGALVTNIADIPAALTAVMALNGIHPDFAPRGSLSLKPWIANDQGLTLPPDLVLPTVVAPPPYGEQIAVRSQQIGAVMARQSMKDASGASLMDPQTQVTSVHGHRVLDLALQPLEAMFALPLVHEIADAHDRALLDVAVAAEVNLVGDPILLAADAARDAGNSPNTIMSVAAAITGPRRVERALACARALITLFAQSGLCDGRDDDFDVSDISVDNETRALFLATPQDADDPRPEAMLAAIEARGGKSVFLRFLLGFGQRLSRDAILAAITTTIAWGPLARKRISRLTAETLPWYLRLYGVMVGATIPGEHHRSGSLWGIPREERFSQWTMADICCLAMTGKKPDPTEALYVQILIGLLISNGPGSITAQGAKGAVSADGPQTPGRVQINKAMVGFLTHSGYSHGGNGFEGMAFLLEQFRGKGLEDPTDPAHGLDLTAMARDFALAYKREKAQAKELGTEVRALPGVHHPVFKGKSENFDPRERFIAKFMEERGEYNVFHRFYRELVRQLYEVGASRYVFCVNVDAIIAALLLAVLWKDHQAGKMTDRNLETAAFTTFLFGRMIGAAAEIDDHLNRGRNMDTRTPASACKHVV
;
A
#
# COMPACT_ATOMS: atom_id res chain seq x y z
N MET A 1 -34.00 14.87 -0.22
CA MET A 1 -34.96 13.96 0.43
C MET A 1 -35.01 12.67 -0.38
N THR A 2 -34.98 11.51 0.26
CA THR A 2 -34.85 10.23 -0.46
C THR A 2 -36.22 9.69 -0.88
N PRO A 3 -36.38 9.09 -2.07
CA PRO A 3 -37.62 8.43 -2.47
C PRO A 3 -38.15 7.44 -1.43
N VAL A 4 -37.24 6.76 -0.71
CA VAL A 4 -37.54 5.87 0.41
C VAL A 4 -38.24 6.62 1.56
N SER A 5 -37.81 7.85 1.90
CA SER A 5 -38.46 8.64 2.97
C SER A 5 -39.88 9.01 2.60
N ASN A 6 -40.10 9.43 1.35
CA ASN A 6 -41.43 9.75 0.85
C ASN A 6 -42.33 8.52 0.85
N GLY A 7 -41.83 7.37 0.36
CA GLY A 7 -42.56 6.11 0.33
C GLY A 7 -42.92 5.61 1.72
N TYR A 8 -41.95 5.56 2.65
CA TYR A 8 -42.18 5.13 4.03
C TYR A 8 -43.20 6.02 4.76
N SER A 9 -43.16 7.32 4.49
CA SER A 9 -44.04 8.33 5.10
C SER A 9 -45.37 8.55 4.38
N GLY A 10 -45.71 7.72 3.41
CA GLY A 10 -47.00 7.79 2.71
C GLY A 10 -47.18 9.06 1.87
N GLY A 11 -46.11 9.58 1.24
CA GLY A 11 -46.19 10.75 0.36
C GLY A 11 -46.14 12.10 1.08
N ASN A 12 -45.36 12.20 2.17
CA ASN A 12 -45.31 13.40 3.01
C ASN A 12 -44.57 14.61 2.40
N VAL A 13 -44.01 14.49 1.19
CA VAL A 13 -43.32 15.59 0.53
C VAL A 13 -44.12 16.15 -0.65
N VAL A 14 -44.45 17.43 -0.51
CA VAL A 14 -45.35 18.13 -1.42
C VAL A 14 -44.66 18.75 -2.63
N PHE A 15 -43.40 19.20 -2.51
CA PHE A 15 -42.56 19.67 -3.62
C PHE A 15 -41.08 19.76 -3.20
N GLY A 16 -40.19 19.94 -4.17
CA GLY A 16 -38.77 20.26 -3.98
C GLY A 16 -38.37 21.57 -4.66
N THR A 17 -37.25 22.16 -4.24
CA THR A 17 -36.68 23.36 -4.87
C THR A 17 -35.27 23.12 -5.37
N SER A 18 -34.99 23.56 -6.59
CA SER A 18 -33.65 23.55 -7.18
C SER A 18 -33.57 24.60 -8.29
N PRO A 19 -32.73 25.65 -8.16
CA PRO A 19 -32.60 26.68 -9.17
C PRO A 19 -32.25 26.11 -10.56
N GLY A 20 -33.00 26.54 -11.57
CA GLY A 20 -32.83 26.09 -12.96
C GLY A 20 -33.48 24.75 -13.29
N ARG A 21 -34.27 24.17 -12.38
CA ARG A 21 -34.93 22.86 -12.56
C ARG A 21 -36.45 22.90 -12.44
N SER A 22 -37.05 24.08 -12.44
CA SER A 22 -38.52 24.20 -12.41
C SER A 22 -39.18 23.42 -13.55
N GLY A 23 -40.28 22.73 -13.25
CA GLY A 23 -41.02 21.88 -14.18
C GLY A 23 -40.52 20.44 -14.25
N GLN A 24 -39.41 20.10 -13.59
CA GLN A 24 -39.00 18.70 -13.41
C GLN A 24 -39.79 18.03 -12.28
N VAL A 25 -39.75 16.69 -12.26
CA VAL A 25 -40.33 15.88 -11.18
C VAL A 25 -39.32 14.88 -10.64
N LEU A 26 -39.37 14.62 -9.33
CA LEU A 26 -38.67 13.52 -8.69
C LEU A 26 -39.64 12.33 -8.57
N LYS A 27 -39.35 11.24 -9.27
CA LYS A 27 -40.16 10.02 -9.21
C LYS A 27 -39.99 9.31 -7.88
N THR A 28 -41.09 8.91 -7.25
CA THR A 28 -41.06 8.09 -6.03
C THR A 28 -42.14 7.01 -6.07
N PRO A 29 -42.03 5.94 -5.24
CA PRO A 29 -43.07 4.91 -5.16
C PRO A 29 -44.45 5.43 -4.73
N ALA A 30 -44.52 6.57 -4.04
CA ALA A 30 -45.77 7.19 -3.58
C ALA A 30 -46.30 8.28 -4.53
N GLY A 31 -45.66 8.49 -5.68
CA GLY A 31 -46.02 9.52 -6.66
C GLY A 31 -44.87 10.46 -7.00
N ASP A 32 -45.06 11.24 -8.06
CA ASP A 32 -44.10 12.22 -8.53
C ASP A 32 -44.14 13.49 -7.68
N ILE A 33 -42.97 13.99 -7.28
CA ILE A 33 -42.83 15.22 -6.50
C ILE A 33 -42.40 16.35 -7.46
N PRO A 34 -43.18 17.44 -7.60
CA PRO A 34 -42.81 18.55 -8.47
C PRO A 34 -41.61 19.33 -7.94
N VAL A 35 -40.81 19.88 -8.86
CA VAL A 35 -39.63 20.69 -8.56
C VAL A 35 -39.83 22.11 -9.09
N PHE A 36 -39.54 23.09 -8.24
CA PHE A 36 -39.61 24.53 -8.54
C PHE A 36 -38.24 25.20 -8.39
N ASN A 37 -38.09 26.44 -8.88
CA ASN A 37 -36.83 27.17 -8.67
C ASN A 37 -36.72 27.70 -7.24
N THR A 38 -37.85 28.11 -6.64
CA THR A 38 -37.91 28.77 -5.33
C THR A 38 -39.04 28.21 -4.46
N VAL A 39 -38.96 28.43 -3.15
CA VAL A 39 -40.02 28.03 -2.22
C VAL A 39 -41.31 28.79 -2.52
N LEU A 40 -41.18 30.07 -2.88
CA LEU A 40 -42.32 30.93 -3.21
C LEU A 40 -43.08 30.45 -4.46
N GLU A 41 -42.38 29.94 -5.47
CA GLU A 41 -43.01 29.33 -6.65
C GLU A 41 -43.89 28.14 -6.26
N GLY A 42 -43.39 27.23 -5.42
CA GLY A 42 -44.16 26.08 -4.95
C GLY A 42 -45.42 26.48 -4.17
N ILE A 43 -45.32 27.50 -3.32
CA ILE A 43 -46.49 28.05 -2.59
C ILE A 43 -47.49 28.69 -3.55
N ARG A 44 -47.03 29.46 -4.54
CA ARG A 44 -47.88 30.07 -5.58
C ARG A 44 -48.57 29.03 -6.46
N ALA A 45 -47.95 27.85 -6.64
CA ALA A 45 -48.54 26.70 -7.32
C ALA A 45 -49.60 25.96 -6.46
N GLY A 46 -49.88 26.44 -5.24
CA GLY A 46 -50.94 25.93 -4.37
C GLY A 46 -50.47 24.89 -3.36
N HIS A 47 -49.18 24.60 -3.26
CA HIS A 47 -48.65 23.68 -2.25
C HIS A 47 -48.59 24.33 -0.86
N SER A 48 -48.85 23.55 0.19
CA SER A 48 -48.76 23.96 1.59
C SER A 48 -47.93 22.98 2.40
N PHE A 49 -47.14 23.48 3.35
CA PHE A 49 -46.27 22.68 4.20
C PHE A 49 -45.95 23.43 5.51
N ASN A 50 -45.58 22.68 6.55
CA ASN A 50 -45.16 23.21 7.85
C ASN A 50 -43.71 22.86 8.22
N THR A 51 -43.02 22.11 7.37
CA THR A 51 -41.66 21.60 7.62
C THR A 51 -40.79 21.80 6.38
N GLY A 52 -39.65 22.47 6.54
CA GLY A 52 -38.62 22.61 5.50
C GLY A 52 -37.45 21.64 5.72
N VAL A 53 -36.81 21.20 4.64
CA VAL A 53 -35.60 20.35 4.74
C VAL A 53 -34.52 20.87 3.81
N VAL A 54 -33.34 21.13 4.36
CA VAL A 54 -32.23 21.80 3.65
C VAL A 54 -31.13 20.79 3.30
N TYR A 55 -30.88 20.66 1.99
CA TYR A 55 -29.81 19.83 1.39
C TYR A 55 -28.85 20.68 0.54
N LEU A 56 -28.51 21.87 1.03
CA LEU A 56 -27.66 22.82 0.32
C LEU A 56 -26.18 22.67 0.72
N PRO A 57 -25.22 23.06 -0.13
CA PRO A 57 -23.83 23.21 0.29
C PRO A 57 -23.72 24.18 1.49
N PRO A 58 -22.68 24.06 2.34
CA PRO A 58 -22.58 24.85 3.58
C PRO A 58 -22.81 26.35 3.40
N ALA A 59 -22.24 26.95 2.35
CA ALA A 59 -22.36 28.38 2.04
C ALA A 59 -23.78 28.84 1.67
N GLY A 60 -24.68 27.93 1.29
CA GLY A 60 -26.06 28.24 0.90
C GLY A 60 -27.10 27.99 1.99
N VAL A 61 -26.73 27.34 3.11
CA VAL A 61 -27.70 26.89 4.11
C VAL A 61 -28.44 28.07 4.75
N ARG A 62 -27.71 29.13 5.13
CA ARG A 62 -28.31 30.30 5.77
C ARG A 62 -29.39 30.93 4.90
N ASP A 63 -29.08 31.17 3.64
CA ASP A 63 -29.98 31.86 2.72
C ASP A 63 -31.22 30.98 2.42
N GLY A 64 -31.05 29.66 2.31
CA GLY A 64 -32.17 28.72 2.17
C GLY A 64 -33.09 28.68 3.40
N VAL A 65 -32.52 28.74 4.61
CA VAL A 65 -33.30 28.87 5.86
C VAL A 65 -34.05 30.21 5.87
N ALA A 66 -33.38 31.30 5.53
CA ALA A 66 -34.00 32.64 5.51
C ALA A 66 -35.15 32.71 4.49
N GLU A 67 -35.01 32.11 3.31
CA GLU A 67 -36.09 32.01 2.33
C GLU A 67 -37.30 31.28 2.91
N LEU A 68 -37.10 30.07 3.44
CA LEU A 68 -38.16 29.24 4.03
C LEU A 68 -38.98 30.02 5.07
N ILE A 69 -38.29 30.71 5.99
CA ILE A 69 -38.92 31.49 7.06
C ILE A 69 -39.66 32.70 6.50
N ARG A 70 -39.06 33.41 5.54
CA ARG A 70 -39.62 34.66 5.00
C ARG A 70 -40.89 34.45 4.19
N VAL A 71 -40.99 33.35 3.43
CA VAL A 71 -42.07 33.16 2.45
C VAL A 71 -43.18 32.22 2.92
N ASN A 72 -42.98 31.46 4.00
CA ASN A 72 -43.99 30.53 4.52
C ASN A 72 -44.38 30.84 5.99
N PRO A 73 -45.53 31.49 6.24
CA PRO A 73 -45.98 31.79 7.59
C PRO A 73 -46.45 30.56 8.40
N TYR A 74 -46.68 29.42 7.73
CA TYR A 74 -47.11 28.16 8.38
C TYR A 74 -45.94 27.27 8.80
N LEU A 75 -44.69 27.71 8.54
CA LEU A 75 -43.50 26.97 8.89
C LEU A 75 -43.37 26.83 10.40
N ARG A 76 -43.10 25.61 10.86
CA ARG A 76 -42.91 25.25 12.27
C ARG A 76 -41.54 24.66 12.54
N LYS A 77 -41.00 23.94 11.56
CA LYS A 77 -39.75 23.17 11.71
C LYS A 77 -38.88 23.28 10.47
N ILE A 78 -37.57 23.33 10.66
CA ILE A 78 -36.61 23.14 9.57
C ILE A 78 -35.60 22.07 9.99
N ILE A 79 -35.29 21.14 9.08
CA ILE A 79 -34.28 20.11 9.27
C ILE A 79 -33.11 20.38 8.34
N ILE A 80 -31.90 20.49 8.90
CA ILE A 80 -30.67 20.83 8.17
C ILE A 80 -29.75 19.61 8.16
N ILE A 81 -29.53 19.02 6.99
CA ILE A 81 -28.69 17.82 6.83
C ILE A 81 -27.21 18.18 6.68
N THR A 82 -26.95 19.33 6.08
CA THR A 82 -25.61 19.82 5.73
C THR A 82 -24.67 19.89 6.94
N GLU A 83 -23.47 19.34 6.79
CA GLU A 83 -22.35 19.42 7.74
C GLU A 83 -21.46 20.64 7.43
N LYS A 84 -20.66 21.09 8.41
CA LYS A 84 -19.60 22.11 8.24
C LYS A 84 -20.13 23.48 7.88
N ILE A 85 -21.30 23.83 8.42
CA ILE A 85 -21.85 25.18 8.34
C ILE A 85 -20.93 26.11 9.13
N ALA A 86 -20.66 27.29 8.58
CA ALA A 86 -19.85 28.28 9.28
C ALA A 86 -20.51 28.67 10.62
N VAL A 87 -19.69 28.85 11.66
CA VAL A 87 -20.16 29.24 12.99
C VAL A 87 -20.98 30.53 12.95
N HIS A 88 -20.56 31.47 12.10
CA HIS A 88 -21.30 32.70 11.82
C HIS A 88 -22.74 32.41 11.36
N ASP A 89 -22.88 31.62 10.30
CA ASP A 89 -24.17 31.31 9.68
C ASP A 89 -25.08 30.51 10.63
N ALA A 90 -24.50 29.58 11.40
CA ALA A 90 -25.25 28.82 12.39
C ALA A 90 -25.86 29.72 13.49
N ARG A 91 -25.17 30.80 13.88
CA ARG A 91 -25.70 31.78 14.85
C ARG A 91 -26.85 32.59 14.26
N GLU A 92 -26.72 33.06 13.02
CA GLU A 92 -27.78 33.81 12.33
C GLU A 92 -29.02 32.94 12.11
N ILE A 93 -28.84 31.69 11.67
CA ILE A 93 -29.92 30.69 11.54
C ILE A 93 -30.67 30.54 12.85
N ARG A 94 -29.95 30.38 13.98
CA ARG A 94 -30.56 30.25 15.30
C ARG A 94 -31.39 31.48 15.66
N ALA A 95 -30.81 32.67 15.51
CA ALA A 95 -31.44 33.92 15.89
C ALA A 95 -32.72 34.18 15.08
N ILE A 96 -32.67 34.00 13.75
CA ILE A 96 -33.83 34.20 12.87
C ILE A 96 -34.93 33.18 13.20
N ALA A 97 -34.58 31.92 13.42
CA ALA A 97 -35.57 30.89 13.74
C ALA A 97 -36.26 31.13 15.09
N GLN A 98 -35.49 31.49 16.12
CA GLN A 98 -36.04 31.83 17.45
C GLN A 98 -36.98 33.04 17.39
N ALA A 99 -36.62 34.08 16.64
CA ALA A 99 -37.48 35.26 16.45
C ALA A 99 -38.83 34.94 15.78
N ASN A 100 -38.91 33.83 15.05
CA ASN A 100 -40.11 33.40 14.34
C ASN A 100 -40.79 32.16 14.96
N GLY A 101 -40.30 31.66 16.10
CA GLY A 101 -40.87 30.48 16.78
C GLY A 101 -40.77 29.20 15.96
N ILE A 102 -39.65 29.00 15.26
CA ILE A 102 -39.39 27.84 14.39
C ILE A 102 -38.31 26.97 15.00
N ASP A 103 -38.58 25.68 15.14
CA ASP A 103 -37.59 24.71 15.61
C ASP A 103 -36.61 24.36 14.49
N ILE A 104 -35.31 24.39 14.78
CA ILE A 104 -34.25 24.00 13.84
C ILE A 104 -33.58 22.74 14.36
N ILE A 105 -33.69 21.64 13.61
CA ILE A 105 -33.03 20.38 13.93
C ILE A 105 -31.89 20.18 12.94
N GLY A 106 -30.69 19.91 13.43
CA GLY A 106 -29.52 19.64 12.60
C GLY A 106 -28.57 20.81 12.39
N GLY A 107 -27.85 20.74 11.27
CA GLY A 107 -26.43 21.04 11.18
C GLY A 107 -25.68 19.73 11.47
N ASN A 108 -25.21 19.06 10.42
CA ASN A 108 -24.61 17.72 10.51
C ASN A 108 -25.55 16.63 11.11
N CYS A 109 -26.74 16.40 10.55
CA CYS A 109 -27.67 15.40 11.08
C CYS A 109 -28.25 14.47 10.01
N LEU A 110 -28.82 13.33 10.45
CA LEU A 110 -29.62 12.44 9.60
C LEU A 110 -31.13 12.74 9.66
N GLY A 111 -31.57 13.72 10.45
CA GLY A 111 -32.96 14.15 10.53
C GLY A 111 -33.77 13.50 11.66
N VAL A 112 -35.07 13.34 11.43
CA VAL A 112 -36.06 12.94 12.44
C VAL A 112 -36.95 11.81 11.92
N ALA A 113 -37.30 10.88 12.79
CA ALA A 113 -38.28 9.84 12.51
C ALA A 113 -39.31 9.70 13.63
N ASP A 114 -40.53 9.32 13.26
CA ASP A 114 -41.61 8.89 14.15
C ASP A 114 -42.07 7.49 13.71
N SER A 115 -41.69 6.48 14.49
CA SER A 115 -41.95 5.07 14.22
C SER A 115 -43.43 4.70 14.31
N TRP A 116 -44.23 5.47 15.06
CA TRP A 116 -45.68 5.21 15.20
C TRP A 116 -46.44 5.68 13.98
N ASN A 117 -46.13 6.88 13.50
CA ASN A 117 -46.79 7.50 12.35
C ASN A 117 -46.11 7.13 11.02
N ARG A 118 -45.06 6.30 11.07
CA ARG A 118 -44.20 5.96 9.93
C ARG A 118 -43.66 7.20 9.21
N VAL A 119 -43.36 8.27 9.95
CA VAL A 119 -42.84 9.50 9.36
C VAL A 119 -41.33 9.48 9.42
N ARG A 120 -40.68 9.77 8.29
CA ARG A 120 -39.23 10.00 8.20
C ARG A 120 -38.94 11.28 7.44
N ILE A 121 -38.16 12.18 8.03
CA ILE A 121 -37.84 13.49 7.44
C ILE A 121 -36.34 13.74 7.57
N GLY A 122 -35.67 14.06 6.46
CA GLY A 122 -34.24 14.39 6.45
C GLY A 122 -33.37 13.39 5.68
N GLY A 123 -32.30 12.92 6.33
CA GLY A 123 -31.33 11.99 5.78
C GLY A 123 -31.81 10.53 5.80
N ALA A 124 -30.86 9.60 5.68
CA ALA A 124 -31.12 8.16 5.59
C ALA A 124 -31.30 7.48 6.96
N LEU A 125 -32.09 8.08 7.86
CA LEU A 125 -32.38 7.50 9.17
C LEU A 125 -33.13 6.16 8.96
N GLY A 126 -32.57 5.06 9.47
CA GLY A 126 -33.12 3.72 9.24
C GLY A 126 -32.77 3.08 7.89
N GLY A 127 -31.86 3.68 7.10
CA GLY A 127 -31.38 3.09 5.86
C GLY A 127 -32.43 2.99 4.75
N ASP A 128 -32.26 2.01 3.86
CA ASP A 128 -33.18 1.78 2.72
C ASP A 128 -34.44 1.00 3.12
N HIS A 129 -34.41 0.32 4.28
CA HIS A 129 -35.51 -0.46 4.86
C HIS A 129 -35.86 0.06 6.27
N PRO A 130 -36.51 1.24 6.40
CA PRO A 130 -36.70 1.90 7.68
C PRO A 130 -37.48 1.07 8.70
N GLU A 131 -38.39 0.21 8.24
CA GLU A 131 -39.16 -0.74 9.05
C GLU A 131 -38.32 -1.69 9.92
N GLU A 132 -37.07 -1.96 9.55
CA GLU A 132 -36.18 -2.85 10.30
C GLU A 132 -35.68 -2.20 11.60
N SER A 133 -35.58 -0.88 11.64
CA SER A 133 -35.02 -0.13 12.78
C SER A 133 -36.04 0.81 13.44
N LEU A 134 -37.01 1.31 12.68
CA LEU A 134 -38.12 2.16 13.15
C LEU A 134 -39.30 1.30 13.59
N VAL A 135 -39.03 0.40 14.53
CA VAL A 135 -40.05 -0.48 15.10
C VAL A 135 -40.85 0.31 16.13
N LYS A 136 -42.18 0.32 16.01
CA LYS A 136 -43.09 0.97 16.96
C LYS A 136 -42.92 0.40 18.38
N GLY A 137 -42.70 1.28 19.37
CA GLY A 137 -42.64 0.92 20.79
C GLY A 137 -42.69 2.15 21.70
N SER A 138 -41.98 2.13 22.82
CA SER A 138 -42.12 3.12 23.90
C SER A 138 -40.90 4.02 24.16
N VAL A 139 -39.81 3.89 23.38
CA VAL A 139 -38.54 4.60 23.65
C VAL A 139 -38.28 5.75 22.69
N ALA A 140 -38.04 6.96 23.21
CA ALA A 140 -37.58 8.10 22.41
C ALA A 140 -36.04 8.11 22.33
N ILE A 141 -35.48 8.50 21.19
CA ILE A 141 -34.02 8.58 20.99
C ILE A 141 -33.64 10.01 20.61
N PHE A 142 -32.63 10.55 21.27
CA PHE A 142 -31.96 11.79 20.88
C PHE A 142 -30.46 11.55 20.81
N SER A 143 -29.85 11.83 19.66
CA SER A 143 -28.44 11.51 19.41
C SER A 143 -27.74 12.60 18.63
N ASN A 144 -26.57 13.00 19.12
CA ASN A 144 -25.65 13.89 18.42
C ASN A 144 -25.05 13.23 17.15
N SER A 145 -25.05 11.90 17.07
CA SER A 145 -24.60 11.15 15.90
C SER A 145 -25.78 10.64 15.08
N GLY A 146 -25.78 10.95 13.78
CA GLY A 146 -26.75 10.42 12.84
C GLY A 146 -26.76 8.89 12.80
N GLY A 147 -25.61 8.26 12.58
CA GLY A 147 -25.50 6.80 12.48
C GLY A 147 -25.99 6.09 13.76
N PHE A 148 -25.57 6.57 14.93
CA PHE A 148 -25.98 5.95 16.19
C PHE A 148 -27.45 6.15 16.53
N THR A 149 -28.13 7.14 15.92
CA THR A 149 -29.59 7.25 16.05
C THR A 149 -30.27 5.97 15.56
N THR A 150 -29.82 5.43 14.43
CA THR A 150 -30.34 4.17 13.85
C THR A 150 -29.80 2.93 14.55
N THR A 151 -28.49 2.90 14.85
CA THR A 151 -27.88 1.74 15.51
C THR A 151 -28.47 1.48 16.90
N ILE A 152 -28.71 2.53 17.69
CA ILE A 152 -29.33 2.40 19.01
C ILE A 152 -30.75 1.82 18.87
N ALA A 153 -31.53 2.29 17.90
CA ALA A 153 -32.87 1.76 17.65
C ALA A 153 -32.84 0.25 17.33
N GLN A 154 -31.88 -0.21 16.53
CA GLN A 154 -31.66 -1.63 16.28
C GLN A 154 -31.25 -2.39 17.54
N TYR A 155 -30.34 -1.84 18.35
CA TYR A 155 -29.88 -2.49 19.58
C TYR A 155 -31.01 -2.66 20.59
N LEU A 156 -31.91 -1.68 20.71
CA LEU A 156 -33.08 -1.77 21.58
C LEU A 156 -33.99 -2.96 21.24
N THR A 157 -34.11 -3.32 19.95
CA THR A 157 -34.90 -4.48 19.54
C THR A 157 -34.37 -5.81 20.10
N THR A 158 -33.06 -5.90 20.38
CA THR A 158 -32.45 -7.11 20.97
C THR A 158 -32.81 -7.31 22.43
N ALA A 159 -33.42 -6.31 23.08
CA ALA A 159 -34.00 -6.42 24.42
C ALA A 159 -35.54 -6.25 24.42
N GLY A 160 -36.17 -6.23 23.24
CA GLY A 160 -37.63 -6.15 23.12
C GLY A 160 -38.21 -4.74 23.18
N TRP A 161 -37.39 -3.70 23.02
CA TRP A 161 -37.83 -2.31 23.05
C TRP A 161 -37.96 -1.73 21.64
N GLY A 162 -39.11 -1.14 21.34
CA GLY A 162 -39.33 -0.34 20.14
C GLY A 162 -39.21 1.15 20.43
N THR A 163 -39.35 1.95 19.38
CA THR A 163 -39.12 3.38 19.40
C THR A 163 -40.37 4.20 19.14
N THR A 164 -40.37 5.45 19.62
CA THR A 164 -41.39 6.47 19.34
C THR A 164 -40.86 7.50 18.36
N THR A 165 -40.08 8.47 18.85
CA THR A 165 -39.47 9.55 18.07
C THR A 165 -37.95 9.43 18.16
N LEU A 166 -37.28 9.51 17.02
CA LEU A 166 -35.83 9.51 16.91
C LEU A 166 -35.38 10.85 16.35
N ILE A 167 -34.50 11.54 17.06
CA ILE A 167 -33.96 12.84 16.64
C ILE A 167 -32.43 12.72 16.54
N SER A 168 -31.92 12.87 15.32
CA SER A 168 -30.52 13.19 15.11
C SER A 168 -30.36 14.70 15.23
N SER A 169 -29.78 15.16 16.34
CA SER A 169 -29.55 16.59 16.58
C SER A 169 -28.39 17.13 15.75
N GLY A 170 -27.42 16.27 15.45
CA GLY A 170 -26.15 16.62 14.83
C GLY A 170 -25.14 17.23 15.80
N LYS A 171 -23.87 17.31 15.37
CA LYS A 171 -22.75 17.75 16.22
C LYS A 171 -21.88 18.82 15.57
N ASP A 172 -22.51 19.90 15.12
CA ASP A 172 -21.80 21.15 14.85
C ASP A 172 -21.56 21.94 16.15
N VAL A 173 -20.81 23.05 16.07
CA VAL A 173 -20.47 23.90 17.22
C VAL A 173 -21.74 24.39 17.95
N TYR A 174 -22.77 24.75 17.19
CA TYR A 174 -24.09 25.07 17.71
C TYR A 174 -25.06 23.91 17.48
N ILE A 175 -25.52 23.29 18.56
CA ILE A 175 -26.63 22.35 18.51
C ILE A 175 -27.92 23.19 18.54
N GLN A 176 -28.62 23.20 17.41
CA GLN A 176 -29.78 24.06 17.21
C GLN A 176 -30.99 23.59 18.04
N TYR A 177 -31.28 22.29 18.00
CA TYR A 177 -32.26 21.61 18.84
C TYR A 177 -31.53 20.79 19.90
N ALA A 178 -31.39 21.35 21.10
CA ALA A 178 -30.53 20.80 22.15
C ALA A 178 -31.26 19.78 23.04
N ALA A 179 -30.50 19.10 23.91
CA ALA A 179 -31.04 18.11 24.83
C ALA A 179 -32.17 18.68 25.74
N ARG A 180 -32.12 19.96 26.09
CA ARG A 180 -33.18 20.64 26.84
C ARG A 180 -34.49 20.75 26.05
N ASP A 181 -34.41 21.07 24.76
CA ASP A 181 -35.58 21.15 23.88
C ASP A 181 -36.20 19.77 23.69
N PHE A 182 -35.35 18.75 23.51
CA PHE A 182 -35.78 17.35 23.51
C PHE A 182 -36.45 16.96 24.83
N ALA A 183 -35.89 17.27 25.99
CA ALA A 183 -36.46 16.92 27.30
C ALA A 183 -37.88 17.47 27.47
N LEU A 184 -38.13 18.72 27.02
CA LEU A 184 -39.44 19.35 27.05
C LEU A 184 -40.46 18.64 26.14
N ALA A 185 -40.05 18.29 24.91
CA ALA A 185 -40.91 17.56 23.97
C ALA A 185 -41.18 16.12 24.44
N PHE A 186 -40.14 15.42 24.91
CA PHE A 186 -40.18 14.07 25.43
C PHE A 186 -41.11 13.94 26.65
N ALA A 187 -41.09 14.91 27.56
CA ALA A 187 -42.01 14.96 28.70
C ALA A 187 -43.48 14.98 28.25
N LYS A 188 -43.79 15.67 27.14
CA LYS A 188 -45.15 15.83 26.62
C LYS A 188 -45.63 14.66 25.76
N ASP A 189 -44.74 13.88 25.16
CA ASP A 189 -45.12 12.74 24.32
C ASP A 189 -45.57 11.53 25.17
N GLN A 190 -46.87 11.31 25.29
CA GLN A 190 -47.45 10.25 26.12
C GLN A 190 -47.12 8.83 25.64
N ARG A 191 -46.73 8.67 24.37
CA ARG A 191 -46.28 7.38 23.80
C ARG A 191 -44.92 6.98 24.37
N SER A 192 -44.08 7.97 24.65
CA SER A 192 -42.72 7.78 25.13
C SER A 192 -42.70 7.56 26.64
N LYS A 193 -42.21 6.39 27.06
CA LYS A 193 -42.09 5.97 28.46
C LYS A 193 -40.67 6.12 29.01
N ALA A 194 -39.66 5.98 28.15
CA ALA A 194 -38.26 6.28 28.47
C ALA A 194 -37.53 6.92 27.28
N GLY A 195 -36.40 7.54 27.57
CA GLY A 195 -35.53 8.18 26.59
C GLY A 195 -34.15 7.54 26.55
N VAL A 196 -33.52 7.53 25.38
CA VAL A 196 -32.09 7.25 25.22
C VAL A 196 -31.41 8.48 24.66
N LEU A 197 -30.36 8.94 25.35
CA LEU A 197 -29.57 10.10 24.95
C LEU A 197 -28.15 9.66 24.55
N TYR A 198 -27.70 9.97 23.34
CA TYR A 198 -26.30 9.78 22.94
C TYR A 198 -25.58 11.12 22.87
N ALA A 199 -24.61 11.31 23.77
CA ALA A 199 -23.90 12.57 23.96
C ALA A 199 -22.40 12.44 23.65
N GLU A 200 -21.85 13.53 23.11
CA GLU A 200 -20.43 13.68 22.78
C GLU A 200 -19.86 14.89 23.53
N PRO A 201 -18.53 14.98 23.75
CA PRO A 201 -17.88 16.12 24.41
C PRO A 201 -18.14 17.45 23.71
N GLY A 202 -17.97 18.56 24.45
CA GLY A 202 -18.14 19.92 23.95
C GLY A 202 -19.56 20.46 24.15
N GLY A 203 -19.66 21.69 24.69
CA GLY A 203 -20.88 22.40 25.01
C GLY A 203 -21.56 21.92 26.30
N TYR A 204 -22.41 22.78 26.87
CA TYR A 204 -23.14 22.54 28.13
C TYR A 204 -24.60 22.13 27.91
N TYR A 205 -24.93 21.59 26.73
CA TYR A 205 -26.32 21.35 26.31
C TYR A 205 -27.09 20.37 27.21
N GLU A 206 -26.38 19.45 27.85
CA GLU A 206 -26.90 18.39 28.71
C GLU A 206 -26.95 18.77 30.20
N LYS A 207 -26.35 19.91 30.58
CA LYS A 207 -26.20 20.31 31.98
C LYS A 207 -27.51 20.83 32.59
N ASN A 208 -27.76 20.48 33.86
CA ASN A 208 -28.90 20.96 34.65
C ASN A 208 -30.26 20.78 33.95
N ILE A 209 -30.44 19.62 33.29
CA ILE A 209 -31.75 19.22 32.74
C ILE A 209 -32.49 18.41 33.80
N ASP A 210 -33.73 18.81 34.07
CA ASP A 210 -34.64 18.03 34.91
C ASP A 210 -35.46 17.07 34.02
N TRP A 211 -35.10 15.79 34.07
CA TRP A 211 -35.74 14.75 33.29
C TRP A 211 -37.02 14.26 33.99
N GLN A 212 -38.17 14.55 33.38
CA GLN A 212 -39.49 14.19 33.92
C GLN A 212 -39.88 12.72 33.71
N LYS A 213 -39.10 11.99 32.91
CA LYS A 213 -39.27 10.57 32.60
C LYS A 213 -37.90 9.88 32.59
N PRO A 214 -37.84 8.55 32.77
CA PRO A 214 -36.58 7.84 32.85
C PRO A 214 -35.72 7.99 31.59
N VAL A 215 -34.40 8.16 31.75
CA VAL A 215 -33.45 8.30 30.63
C VAL A 215 -32.22 7.44 30.81
N VAL A 216 -31.79 6.77 29.74
CA VAL A 216 -30.45 6.18 29.65
C VAL A 216 -29.56 7.09 28.81
N ALA A 217 -28.50 7.63 29.40
CA ALA A 217 -27.51 8.43 28.69
C ALA A 217 -26.29 7.58 28.32
N CYS A 218 -25.82 7.68 27.08
CA CYS A 218 -24.56 7.15 26.62
C CYS A 218 -23.61 8.30 26.32
N VAL A 219 -22.54 8.42 27.12
CA VAL A 219 -21.50 9.43 26.91
C VAL A 219 -20.25 8.74 26.38
N VAL A 220 -19.77 9.18 25.22
CA VAL A 220 -18.56 8.64 24.59
C VAL A 220 -17.44 9.68 24.52
N GLY A 221 -16.25 9.26 24.11
CA GLY A 221 -15.21 10.19 23.66
C GLY A 221 -14.13 10.55 24.68
N ARG A 222 -14.01 9.82 25.80
CA ARG A 222 -12.89 9.98 26.77
C ARG A 222 -11.50 10.01 26.12
N TRP A 223 -11.30 9.20 25.07
CA TRP A 223 -10.03 9.15 24.31
C TRP A 223 -9.64 10.49 23.67
N LYS A 224 -10.60 11.40 23.42
CA LYS A 224 -10.34 12.74 22.86
C LYS A 224 -9.52 13.61 23.82
N ALA A 225 -9.54 13.36 25.13
CA ALA A 225 -8.70 14.05 26.10
C ALA A 225 -7.19 13.81 25.87
N LYS A 226 -6.81 12.77 25.11
CA LYS A 226 -5.41 12.42 24.79
C LYS A 226 -4.92 12.98 23.45
N LEU A 227 -5.73 13.74 22.73
CA LEU A 227 -5.42 14.22 21.39
C LEU A 227 -5.17 15.73 21.35
N THR A 228 -4.16 16.13 20.58
CA THR A 228 -3.80 17.53 20.31
C THR A 228 -4.44 18.09 19.03
N ARG A 229 -5.17 17.26 18.27
CA ARG A 229 -5.87 17.63 17.03
C ARG A 229 -7.35 17.26 17.10
N ALA A 230 -8.21 18.12 16.53
CA ALA A 230 -9.63 17.83 16.38
C ALA A 230 -9.84 16.61 15.47
N VAL A 231 -10.68 15.67 15.91
CA VAL A 231 -11.02 14.43 15.20
C VAL A 231 -12.55 14.28 15.13
N GLY A 232 -13.06 14.07 13.92
CA GLY A 232 -14.50 13.93 13.66
C GLY A 232 -15.27 15.25 13.69
N HIS A 233 -16.48 15.22 14.26
CA HIS A 233 -17.44 16.33 14.27
C HIS A 233 -16.88 17.65 14.79
N ALA A 234 -17.17 18.76 14.09
CA ALA A 234 -16.59 20.09 14.32
C ALA A 234 -16.85 20.66 15.73
N GLY A 235 -17.92 20.23 16.41
CA GLY A 235 -18.30 20.68 17.76
C GLY A 235 -17.70 19.86 18.92
N ALA A 236 -16.82 18.89 18.65
CA ALA A 236 -16.27 17.99 19.68
C ALA A 236 -14.91 18.44 20.24
N MET A 237 -14.66 19.75 20.30
CA MET A 237 -13.56 20.30 21.09
C MET A 237 -14.07 20.53 22.51
N ALA A 238 -13.42 19.92 23.50
CA ALA A 238 -13.68 20.20 24.91
C ALA A 238 -13.02 21.54 25.29
N GLY A 239 -13.77 22.42 25.95
CA GLY A 239 -13.29 23.58 26.69
C GLY A 239 -13.13 23.27 28.19
N SER A 240 -13.10 24.31 29.02
CA SER A 240 -13.00 24.14 30.48
C SER A 240 -14.35 23.67 31.07
N GLY A 241 -14.51 22.36 31.26
CA GLY A 241 -15.64 21.78 32.01
C GLY A 241 -16.79 21.25 31.16
N ASP A 242 -16.55 20.76 29.94
CA ASP A 242 -17.54 20.10 29.07
C ASP A 242 -16.99 18.81 28.40
N SER A 243 -16.00 18.19 29.05
CA SER A 243 -15.41 16.91 28.63
C SER A 243 -16.42 15.75 28.72
N ALA A 244 -16.04 14.57 28.20
CA ALA A 244 -16.85 13.36 28.36
C ALA A 244 -17.10 13.09 29.86
N GLU A 245 -16.04 13.17 30.66
CA GLU A 245 -16.04 12.93 32.10
C GLU A 245 -16.89 13.98 32.84
N ASP A 246 -16.93 15.23 32.39
CA ASP A 246 -17.82 16.24 32.97
C ASP A 246 -19.29 15.93 32.70
N LYS A 247 -19.62 15.51 31.46
CA LYS A 247 -20.99 15.12 31.08
C LYS A 247 -21.45 13.85 31.79
N GLU A 248 -20.55 12.88 31.95
CA GLU A 248 -20.80 11.69 32.77
C GLU A 248 -21.21 12.08 34.19
N ARG A 249 -20.47 13.00 34.84
CA ARG A 249 -20.86 13.50 36.18
C ARG A 249 -22.23 14.17 36.18
N TRP A 250 -22.55 15.01 35.19
CA TRP A 250 -23.86 15.66 35.11
C TRP A 250 -25.01 14.66 35.01
N PHE A 251 -24.85 13.58 34.24
CA PHE A 251 -25.87 12.53 34.15
C PHE A 251 -25.95 11.68 35.42
N MET A 252 -24.83 11.33 36.04
CA MET A 252 -24.83 10.62 37.33
C MET A 252 -25.56 11.42 38.41
N GLU A 253 -25.30 12.73 38.51
CA GLU A 253 -25.99 13.65 39.41
C GLU A 253 -27.49 13.74 39.10
N ALA A 254 -27.87 13.92 37.82
CA ALA A 254 -29.27 14.02 37.40
C ALA A 254 -30.07 12.73 37.67
N PHE A 255 -29.44 11.57 37.44
CA PHE A 255 -30.06 10.26 37.64
C PHE A 255 -29.92 9.73 39.06
N ARG A 256 -29.10 10.37 39.91
CA ARG A 256 -28.81 9.94 41.29
C ARG A 256 -28.27 8.52 41.34
N VAL A 257 -27.21 8.27 40.56
CA VAL A 257 -26.49 7.00 40.54
C VAL A 257 -25.02 7.23 40.89
N ASP A 258 -24.43 6.29 41.61
CA ASP A 258 -23.06 6.42 42.14
C ASP A 258 -21.97 5.90 41.17
N GLY A 259 -22.36 5.52 39.96
CA GLY A 259 -21.44 4.94 38.98
C GLY A 259 -22.05 4.77 37.58
N ILE A 260 -21.22 4.28 36.67
CA ILE A 260 -21.56 3.96 35.29
C ILE A 260 -22.07 2.52 35.24
N TYR A 261 -23.17 2.30 34.53
CA TYR A 261 -23.72 0.97 34.30
C TYR A 261 -22.79 0.13 33.43
N THR A 262 -22.49 -1.07 33.88
CA THR A 262 -22.08 -2.20 33.04
C THR A 262 -22.95 -3.43 33.37
N PRO A 263 -23.01 -4.44 32.49
CA PRO A 263 -23.73 -5.69 32.80
C PRO A 263 -23.25 -6.36 34.09
N GLU A 264 -21.96 -6.24 34.44
CA GLU A 264 -21.35 -6.81 35.63
C GLU A 264 -21.57 -5.95 36.89
N THR A 265 -21.68 -4.63 36.72
CA THR A 265 -21.86 -3.67 37.83
C THR A 265 -22.99 -2.69 37.50
N PRO A 266 -24.27 -3.11 37.70
CA PRO A 266 -25.42 -2.35 37.23
C PRO A 266 -25.76 -1.16 38.16
N HIS A 267 -25.17 0.01 37.89
CA HIS A 267 -25.56 1.27 38.52
C HIS A 267 -26.78 1.88 37.83
N VAL A 268 -27.98 1.73 38.41
CA VAL A 268 -29.25 2.25 37.87
C VAL A 268 -30.12 2.89 38.96
N SER A 269 -31.02 3.78 38.57
CA SER A 269 -32.13 4.26 39.40
C SER A 269 -33.43 4.32 38.59
N ALA A 270 -34.56 4.56 39.27
CA ALA A 270 -35.82 4.80 38.56
C ALA A 270 -35.77 6.02 37.63
N LYS A 271 -34.84 6.96 37.86
CA LYS A 271 -34.65 8.14 37.00
C LYS A 271 -33.83 7.85 35.75
N GLY A 272 -32.95 6.85 35.78
CA GLY A 272 -32.06 6.61 34.66
C GLY A 272 -30.80 5.82 34.96
N ALA A 273 -29.95 5.74 33.95
CA ALA A 273 -28.63 5.13 34.01
C ALA A 273 -27.67 5.85 33.04
N LEU A 274 -26.38 5.80 33.36
CA LEU A 274 -25.30 6.28 32.49
C LEU A 274 -24.52 5.08 31.98
N VAL A 275 -24.28 5.00 30.68
CA VAL A 275 -23.37 4.03 30.03
C VAL A 275 -22.29 4.76 29.24
N THR A 276 -21.18 4.10 28.97
CA THR A 276 -20.12 4.61 28.09
C THR A 276 -19.97 3.84 26.78
N ASN A 277 -20.77 2.78 26.61
CA ASN A 277 -20.83 1.96 25.41
C ASN A 277 -22.30 1.79 24.99
N ILE A 278 -22.57 1.98 23.71
CA ILE A 278 -23.93 1.83 23.16
C ILE A 278 -24.47 0.40 23.28
N ALA A 279 -23.58 -0.60 23.35
CA ALA A 279 -23.95 -2.00 23.50
C ALA A 279 -24.62 -2.28 24.86
N ASP A 280 -24.36 -1.46 25.87
CA ASP A 280 -24.93 -1.61 27.22
C ASP A 280 -26.31 -0.95 27.35
N ILE A 281 -26.71 -0.09 26.39
CA ILE A 281 -27.99 0.63 26.41
C ILE A 281 -29.19 -0.30 26.57
N PRO A 282 -29.33 -1.42 25.83
CA PRO A 282 -30.53 -2.26 25.94
C PRO A 282 -30.67 -2.88 27.34
N ALA A 283 -29.57 -3.32 27.95
CA ALA A 283 -29.58 -3.89 29.29
C ALA A 283 -29.84 -2.82 30.37
N ALA A 284 -29.17 -1.66 30.27
CA ALA A 284 -29.39 -0.53 31.17
C ALA A 284 -30.83 -0.02 31.12
N LEU A 285 -31.39 0.13 29.91
CA LEU A 285 -32.77 0.56 29.72
C LEU A 285 -33.74 -0.45 30.33
N THR A 286 -33.53 -1.74 30.08
CA THR A 286 -34.37 -2.80 30.64
C THR A 286 -34.38 -2.76 32.17
N ALA A 287 -33.22 -2.55 32.80
CA ALA A 287 -33.11 -2.42 34.25
C ALA A 287 -33.83 -1.16 34.79
N VAL A 288 -33.65 0.00 34.13
CA VAL A 288 -34.34 1.24 34.51
C VAL A 288 -35.86 1.12 34.34
N MET A 289 -36.32 0.50 33.25
CA MET A 289 -37.74 0.30 32.96
C MET A 289 -38.40 -0.66 33.96
N ALA A 290 -37.69 -1.71 34.37
CA ALA A 290 -38.15 -2.63 35.40
C ALA A 290 -38.39 -1.92 36.75
N LEU A 291 -37.51 -0.98 37.15
CA LEU A 291 -37.71 -0.17 38.36
C LEU A 291 -38.95 0.75 38.29
N ASN A 292 -39.42 1.05 37.09
CA ASN A 292 -40.62 1.84 36.85
C ASN A 292 -41.86 0.97 36.55
N GLY A 293 -41.76 -0.36 36.69
CA GLY A 293 -42.86 -1.29 36.43
C GLY A 293 -43.27 -1.40 34.96
N ILE A 294 -42.36 -1.10 34.02
CA ILE A 294 -42.64 -1.14 32.58
C ILE A 294 -41.93 -2.36 31.96
N HIS A 295 -42.68 -3.15 31.20
CA HIS A 295 -42.18 -4.34 30.50
C HIS A 295 -41.82 -4.03 29.04
N PRO A 296 -40.93 -4.84 28.42
CA PRO A 296 -40.60 -4.73 27.00
C PRO A 296 -41.83 -4.70 26.09
N ASP A 297 -41.76 -3.90 25.02
CA ASP A 297 -42.86 -3.72 24.06
C ASP A 297 -43.19 -5.02 23.30
N PHE A 298 -42.18 -5.87 23.10
CA PHE A 298 -42.29 -7.16 22.40
C PHE A 298 -41.18 -8.13 22.83
N ALA A 299 -41.29 -9.39 22.40
CA ALA A 299 -40.23 -10.39 22.64
C ALA A 299 -38.90 -9.97 21.96
N PRO A 300 -37.74 -10.10 22.64
CA PRO A 300 -36.43 -9.77 22.09
C PRO A 300 -36.17 -10.36 20.69
N ARG A 301 -35.55 -9.58 19.80
CA ARG A 301 -35.21 -10.00 18.43
C ARG A 301 -33.73 -9.81 18.13
N GLY A 302 -33.06 -10.86 17.66
CA GLY A 302 -31.64 -10.80 17.29
C GLY A 302 -30.68 -10.79 18.48
N SER A 303 -29.42 -10.44 18.22
CA SER A 303 -28.34 -10.38 19.23
C SER A 303 -27.25 -9.41 18.79
N LEU A 304 -26.52 -8.86 19.77
CA LEU A 304 -25.33 -8.02 19.54
C LEU A 304 -24.03 -8.84 19.38
N SER A 305 -24.13 -10.16 19.26
CA SER A 305 -22.96 -11.01 19.07
C SER A 305 -22.28 -10.75 17.74
N LEU A 306 -20.94 -10.72 17.74
CA LEU A 306 -20.15 -10.59 16.53
C LEU A 306 -20.41 -11.80 15.62
N LYS A 307 -20.73 -11.54 14.36
CA LYS A 307 -21.10 -12.55 13.34
C LYS A 307 -20.22 -12.36 12.11
N PRO A 308 -18.92 -12.69 12.18
CA PRO A 308 -18.01 -12.47 11.07
C PRO A 308 -18.41 -13.38 9.90
N TRP A 309 -18.48 -12.83 8.68
CA TRP A 309 -18.79 -13.60 7.46
C TRP A 309 -17.54 -14.13 6.77
N ILE A 310 -16.39 -13.53 7.06
CA ILE A 310 -15.11 -13.80 6.41
C ILE A 310 -14.05 -13.81 7.51
N ALA A 311 -13.20 -14.83 7.48
CA ALA A 311 -11.97 -14.89 8.26
C ALA A 311 -10.82 -15.16 7.29
N ASN A 312 -9.67 -14.54 7.54
CA ASN A 312 -8.43 -14.79 6.82
C ASN A 312 -7.29 -14.63 7.82
N ASP A 313 -6.70 -15.73 8.20
CA ASP A 313 -5.54 -15.81 9.09
C ASP A 313 -4.21 -15.59 8.34
N GLN A 314 -4.25 -15.36 7.03
CA GLN A 314 -3.10 -15.23 6.13
C GLN A 314 -2.13 -16.43 6.19
N GLY A 315 -2.65 -17.61 6.53
CA GLY A 315 -1.88 -18.85 6.68
C GLY A 315 -1.26 -19.02 8.07
N LEU A 316 -1.67 -18.22 9.06
CA LEU A 316 -1.25 -18.39 10.46
C LEU A 316 -2.12 -19.42 11.17
N THR A 317 -1.50 -20.34 11.90
CA THR A 317 -2.23 -21.24 12.81
C THR A 317 -2.55 -20.51 14.11
N LEU A 318 -3.80 -20.09 14.30
CA LEU A 318 -4.24 -19.37 15.50
C LEU A 318 -4.74 -20.32 16.62
N PRO A 319 -4.48 -20.00 17.90
CA PRO A 319 -5.10 -20.67 19.05
C PRO A 319 -6.65 -20.63 19.00
N PRO A 320 -7.37 -21.66 19.48
CA PRO A 320 -8.84 -21.75 19.38
C PRO A 320 -9.61 -20.57 19.99
N ASP A 321 -9.06 -19.93 21.02
CA ASP A 321 -9.62 -18.75 21.68
C ASP A 321 -9.46 -17.45 20.87
N LEU A 322 -8.53 -17.43 19.92
CA LEU A 322 -8.31 -16.32 18.97
C LEU A 322 -8.95 -16.56 17.60
N VAL A 323 -9.38 -17.80 17.32
CA VAL A 323 -10.13 -18.12 16.10
C VAL A 323 -11.53 -17.54 16.22
N LEU A 324 -11.85 -16.60 15.34
CA LEU A 324 -13.20 -16.05 15.21
C LEU A 324 -14.02 -16.96 14.29
N PRO A 325 -15.00 -17.73 14.79
CA PRO A 325 -15.80 -18.61 13.95
C PRO A 325 -16.66 -17.79 13.00
N THR A 326 -16.52 -18.05 11.70
CA THR A 326 -17.36 -17.42 10.68
C THR A 326 -18.77 -18.00 10.69
N VAL A 327 -19.77 -17.16 10.48
CA VAL A 327 -21.14 -17.60 10.23
C VAL A 327 -21.49 -17.47 8.74
N VAL A 328 -22.50 -18.21 8.30
CA VAL A 328 -23.00 -18.11 6.93
C VAL A 328 -23.59 -16.72 6.69
N ALA A 329 -23.04 -16.01 5.71
CA ALA A 329 -23.57 -14.72 5.31
C ALA A 329 -24.95 -14.90 4.64
N PRO A 330 -25.94 -14.05 4.95
CA PRO A 330 -27.26 -14.14 4.34
C PRO A 330 -27.21 -13.76 2.85
N PRO A 331 -28.15 -14.25 2.02
CA PRO A 331 -28.30 -13.78 0.64
C PRO A 331 -28.61 -12.27 0.57
N PRO A 332 -28.11 -11.55 -0.44
CA PRO A 332 -27.24 -12.01 -1.54
C PRO A 332 -25.74 -12.06 -1.18
N TYR A 333 -25.35 -11.65 0.03
CA TYR A 333 -23.95 -11.51 0.41
C TYR A 333 -23.19 -12.84 0.43
N GLY A 334 -23.82 -13.93 0.87
CA GLY A 334 -23.22 -15.27 0.83
C GLY A 334 -22.83 -15.72 -0.58
N GLU A 335 -23.69 -15.45 -1.57
CA GLU A 335 -23.41 -15.76 -2.98
C GLU A 335 -22.24 -14.93 -3.52
N GLN A 336 -22.21 -13.64 -3.19
CA GLN A 336 -21.12 -12.74 -3.57
C GLN A 336 -19.78 -13.16 -2.96
N ILE A 337 -19.79 -13.61 -1.70
CA ILE A 337 -18.59 -14.14 -1.03
C ILE A 337 -18.12 -15.42 -1.72
N ALA A 338 -19.03 -16.35 -2.05
CA ALA A 338 -18.67 -17.59 -2.73
C ALA A 338 -18.00 -17.33 -4.09
N VAL A 339 -18.57 -16.44 -4.91
CA VAL A 339 -17.98 -16.01 -6.20
C VAL A 339 -16.59 -15.39 -5.99
N ARG A 340 -16.44 -14.56 -4.94
CA ARG A 340 -15.14 -13.94 -4.62
C ARG A 340 -14.12 -14.92 -4.07
N SER A 341 -14.55 -15.97 -3.37
CA SER A 341 -13.69 -17.04 -2.89
C SER A 341 -13.08 -17.85 -4.04
N GLN A 342 -13.81 -18.01 -5.15
CA GLN A 342 -13.32 -18.65 -6.38
C GLN A 342 -12.28 -17.81 -7.16
N GLN A 343 -12.11 -16.53 -6.84
CA GLN A 343 -11.09 -15.70 -7.48
C GLN A 343 -9.69 -16.06 -6.97
N ILE A 344 -8.77 -16.32 -7.90
CA ILE A 344 -7.35 -16.51 -7.61
C ILE A 344 -6.58 -15.19 -7.68
N GLY A 345 -5.61 -15.01 -6.79
CA GLY A 345 -4.79 -13.79 -6.69
C GLY A 345 -5.42 -12.64 -5.90
N ALA A 346 -4.55 -11.72 -5.50
CA ALA A 346 -4.87 -10.53 -4.73
C ALA A 346 -5.56 -9.46 -5.60
N VAL A 347 -6.50 -8.73 -5.00
CA VAL A 347 -7.04 -7.47 -5.55
C VAL A 347 -6.51 -6.33 -4.68
N MET A 348 -5.62 -5.52 -5.25
CA MET A 348 -4.96 -4.43 -4.53
C MET A 348 -5.65 -3.08 -4.81
N ALA A 349 -5.77 -2.26 -3.77
CA ALA A 349 -6.34 -0.92 -3.92
C ALA A 349 -5.35 0.02 -4.63
N ARG A 350 -5.84 0.77 -5.63
CA ARG A 350 -5.02 1.72 -6.37
C ARG A 350 -4.86 3.06 -5.66
N GLN A 351 -3.63 3.58 -5.62
CA GLN A 351 -3.22 4.82 -4.98
C GLN A 351 -2.21 5.59 -5.85
N SER A 352 -1.86 6.81 -5.42
CA SER A 352 -0.75 7.55 -6.03
C SER A 352 0.58 6.92 -5.59
N MET A 353 1.45 6.60 -6.54
CA MET A 353 2.70 5.86 -6.27
C MET A 353 3.97 6.71 -6.37
N LYS A 354 3.85 8.02 -6.61
CA LYS A 354 4.98 8.95 -6.51
C LYS A 354 5.51 8.95 -5.07
N ASP A 355 6.78 8.59 -4.90
CA ASP A 355 7.47 8.49 -3.61
C ASP A 355 6.83 7.51 -2.60
N ALA A 356 5.92 6.65 -3.07
CA ALA A 356 5.25 5.62 -2.28
C ALA A 356 5.46 4.24 -2.91
N SER A 357 5.55 3.20 -2.10
CA SER A 357 5.69 1.83 -2.59
C SER A 357 5.10 0.84 -1.59
N GLY A 358 4.48 -0.21 -2.12
CA GLY A 358 4.20 -1.45 -1.42
C GLY A 358 5.35 -2.43 -1.43
N ALA A 359 6.26 -2.31 -2.41
CA ALA A 359 7.39 -3.19 -2.58
C ALA A 359 8.57 -2.78 -1.71
N SER A 360 8.96 -1.50 -1.68
CA SER A 360 10.11 -1.03 -0.91
C SER A 360 9.76 0.01 0.15
N LEU A 361 10.41 -0.09 1.30
CA LEU A 361 10.21 0.82 2.43
C LEU A 361 11.56 1.23 3.03
N MET A 362 11.77 2.53 3.22
CA MET A 362 12.92 3.03 3.98
C MET A 362 12.55 3.10 5.46
N ASP A 363 13.31 2.43 6.31
CA ASP A 363 13.18 2.59 7.76
C ASP A 363 13.67 4.00 8.17
N PRO A 364 12.81 4.84 8.78
CA PRO A 364 13.19 6.21 9.14
C PRO A 364 14.24 6.28 10.26
N GLN A 365 14.36 5.25 11.11
CA GLN A 365 15.33 5.20 12.20
C GLN A 365 16.67 4.66 11.73
N THR A 366 16.65 3.50 11.06
CA THR A 366 17.89 2.82 10.66
C THR A 366 18.42 3.31 9.31
N GLN A 367 17.57 3.91 8.47
CA GLN A 367 17.89 4.28 7.08
C GLN A 367 18.32 3.06 6.24
N VAL A 368 17.85 1.87 6.62
CA VAL A 368 17.99 0.64 5.85
C VAL A 368 16.69 0.41 5.10
N THR A 369 16.80 0.19 3.80
CA THR A 369 15.63 -0.15 2.97
C THR A 369 15.26 -1.61 3.16
N SER A 370 13.96 -1.91 3.13
CA SER A 370 13.45 -3.27 2.97
C SER A 370 12.69 -3.41 1.66
N VAL A 371 12.62 -4.64 1.15
CA VAL A 371 11.83 -5.07 -0.01
C VAL A 371 10.92 -6.20 0.45
N HIS A 372 9.60 -6.03 0.32
CA HIS A 372 8.56 -6.97 0.80
C HIS A 372 8.79 -7.45 2.24
N GLY A 373 9.23 -6.55 3.12
CA GLY A 373 9.49 -6.83 4.54
C GLY A 373 10.89 -7.35 4.87
N HIS A 374 11.74 -7.63 3.88
CA HIS A 374 13.12 -8.10 4.09
C HIS A 374 14.13 -6.97 3.93
N ARG A 375 15.00 -6.75 4.92
CA ARG A 375 16.02 -5.68 4.84
C ARG A 375 17.05 -6.02 3.77
N VAL A 376 17.51 -5.02 3.02
CA VAL A 376 18.56 -5.21 1.98
C VAL A 376 19.85 -5.84 2.54
N LEU A 377 20.13 -5.64 3.83
CA LEU A 377 21.25 -6.28 4.51
C LEU A 377 21.08 -7.80 4.62
N ASP A 378 19.87 -8.26 4.97
CA ASP A 378 19.57 -9.69 5.09
C ASP A 378 19.51 -10.34 3.71
N LEU A 379 18.98 -9.61 2.71
CA LEU A 379 18.93 -10.05 1.32
C LEU A 379 20.31 -10.23 0.72
N ALA A 380 21.29 -9.37 1.06
CA ALA A 380 22.66 -9.51 0.57
C ALA A 380 23.31 -10.86 0.91
N LEU A 381 22.84 -11.55 1.95
CA LEU A 381 23.32 -12.89 2.33
C LEU A 381 22.51 -14.02 1.71
N GLN A 382 21.39 -13.73 1.06
CA GLN A 382 20.59 -14.72 0.36
C GLN A 382 21.20 -15.02 -1.02
N PRO A 383 21.07 -16.28 -1.50
CA PRO A 383 21.37 -16.64 -2.88
C PRO A 383 20.74 -15.65 -3.88
N LEU A 384 21.47 -15.28 -4.93
CA LEU A 384 21.04 -14.22 -5.86
C LEU A 384 19.69 -14.53 -6.52
N GLU A 385 19.40 -15.79 -6.80
CA GLU A 385 18.14 -16.26 -7.39
C GLU A 385 16.95 -15.92 -6.50
N ALA A 386 17.10 -16.02 -5.18
CA ALA A 386 16.04 -15.66 -4.24
C ALA A 386 15.66 -14.19 -4.34
N MET A 387 16.64 -13.33 -4.67
CA MET A 387 16.43 -11.92 -4.88
C MET A 387 15.81 -11.59 -6.24
N PHE A 388 15.96 -12.44 -7.27
CA PHE A 388 15.30 -12.24 -8.57
C PHE A 388 13.80 -12.55 -8.51
N ALA A 389 13.40 -13.49 -7.66
CA ALA A 389 12.00 -13.86 -7.46
C ALA A 389 11.28 -13.00 -6.41
N LEU A 390 11.90 -12.74 -5.25
CA LEU A 390 11.29 -12.01 -4.13
C LEU A 390 10.53 -10.74 -4.53
N PRO A 391 11.08 -9.82 -5.38
CA PRO A 391 10.39 -8.63 -5.85
C PRO A 391 9.02 -8.88 -6.47
N LEU A 392 8.84 -10.04 -7.10
CA LEU A 392 7.69 -10.40 -7.91
C LEU A 392 6.77 -11.39 -7.20
N VAL A 393 7.29 -12.31 -6.38
CA VAL A 393 6.46 -13.32 -5.68
C VAL A 393 6.22 -13.03 -4.20
N HIS A 394 6.83 -11.97 -3.67
CA HIS A 394 6.70 -11.48 -2.29
C HIS A 394 7.17 -12.47 -1.22
N GLU A 395 7.91 -13.50 -1.62
CA GLU A 395 8.46 -14.54 -0.74
C GLU A 395 9.89 -14.88 -1.17
N ILE A 396 10.74 -15.28 -0.22
CA ILE A 396 12.10 -15.75 -0.51
C ILE A 396 12.00 -17.12 -1.17
N ALA A 397 12.54 -17.25 -2.38
CA ALA A 397 12.60 -18.52 -3.10
C ALA A 397 13.42 -19.56 -2.31
N ASP A 398 12.87 -20.75 -2.12
CA ASP A 398 13.59 -21.84 -1.47
C ASP A 398 14.55 -22.56 -2.43
N ALA A 399 15.21 -23.63 -1.98
CA ALA A 399 16.18 -24.35 -2.81
C ALA A 399 15.62 -24.86 -4.14
N HIS A 400 14.32 -25.19 -4.16
CA HIS A 400 13.67 -25.76 -5.31
C HIS A 400 13.27 -24.68 -6.32
N ASP A 401 12.67 -23.59 -5.85
CA ASP A 401 12.36 -22.44 -6.71
C ASP A 401 13.62 -21.86 -7.35
N ARG A 402 14.72 -21.79 -6.60
CA ARG A 402 16.03 -21.33 -7.08
C ARG A 402 16.56 -22.20 -8.23
N ALA A 403 16.41 -23.52 -8.15
CA ALA A 403 16.82 -24.41 -9.24
C ALA A 403 16.08 -24.12 -10.55
N LEU A 404 14.78 -23.80 -10.48
CA LEU A 404 13.98 -23.44 -11.66
C LEU A 404 14.37 -22.04 -12.20
N LEU A 405 14.59 -21.08 -11.30
CA LEU A 405 14.99 -19.71 -11.64
C LEU A 405 16.33 -19.66 -12.37
N ASP A 406 17.33 -20.41 -11.89
CA ASP A 406 18.65 -20.53 -12.53
C ASP A 406 18.53 -20.95 -14.00
N VAL A 407 17.75 -22.01 -14.27
CA VAL A 407 17.54 -22.51 -15.63
C VAL A 407 16.81 -21.48 -16.50
N ALA A 408 15.78 -20.83 -15.97
CA ALA A 408 15.01 -19.82 -16.69
C ALA A 408 15.87 -18.65 -17.15
N VAL A 409 16.74 -18.12 -16.27
CA VAL A 409 17.62 -17.00 -16.60
C VAL A 409 18.77 -17.45 -17.49
N ALA A 410 19.43 -18.58 -17.19
CA ALA A 410 20.56 -19.11 -17.98
C ALA A 410 20.18 -19.36 -19.45
N ALA A 411 18.92 -19.71 -19.72
CA ALA A 411 18.39 -19.93 -21.06
C ALA A 411 18.30 -18.66 -21.93
N GLU A 412 18.34 -17.48 -21.32
CA GLU A 412 18.13 -16.18 -21.97
C GLU A 412 19.41 -15.32 -22.06
N VAL A 413 20.51 -15.76 -21.43
CA VAL A 413 21.77 -15.00 -21.37
C VAL A 413 22.61 -15.12 -22.64
N ASN A 414 22.62 -16.29 -23.31
CA ASN A 414 23.38 -16.44 -24.55
C ASN A 414 22.55 -15.96 -25.75
N LEU A 415 22.89 -14.76 -26.24
CA LEU A 415 22.19 -14.05 -27.31
C LEU A 415 22.69 -14.38 -28.73
N VAL A 416 23.45 -15.46 -28.92
CA VAL A 416 23.95 -15.86 -30.24
C VAL A 416 22.79 -16.03 -31.23
N GLY A 417 22.89 -15.39 -32.39
CA GLY A 417 21.85 -15.40 -33.42
C GLY A 417 20.65 -14.49 -33.15
N ASP A 418 20.60 -13.80 -32.01
CA ASP A 418 19.56 -12.81 -31.72
C ASP A 418 19.99 -11.41 -32.21
N PRO A 419 19.12 -10.66 -32.91
CA PRO A 419 19.37 -9.26 -33.27
C PRO A 419 19.77 -8.34 -32.11
N ILE A 420 19.39 -8.70 -30.87
CA ILE A 420 19.83 -7.97 -29.67
C ILE A 420 21.35 -7.91 -29.59
N LEU A 421 22.04 -9.00 -29.91
CA LEU A 421 23.49 -9.07 -29.75
C LEU A 421 24.19 -8.07 -30.68
N LEU A 422 23.79 -8.08 -31.96
CA LEU A 422 24.30 -7.13 -32.96
C LEU A 422 24.03 -5.68 -32.55
N ALA A 423 22.85 -5.39 -32.02
CA ALA A 423 22.49 -4.04 -31.59
C ALA A 423 23.25 -3.62 -30.32
N ALA A 424 23.48 -4.54 -29.39
CA ALA A 424 24.26 -4.30 -28.17
C ALA A 424 25.74 -4.06 -28.50
N ASP A 425 26.33 -4.84 -29.42
CA ASP A 425 27.69 -4.63 -29.91
C ASP A 425 27.81 -3.29 -30.64
N ALA A 426 26.87 -2.95 -31.53
CA ALA A 426 26.88 -1.64 -32.19
C ALA A 426 26.80 -0.48 -31.18
N ALA A 427 25.99 -0.62 -30.12
CA ALA A 427 25.94 0.37 -29.05
C ALA A 427 27.26 0.45 -28.26
N ARG A 428 27.89 -0.70 -27.98
CA ARG A 428 29.17 -0.81 -27.28
C ARG A 428 30.31 -0.18 -28.09
N ASP A 429 30.40 -0.49 -29.38
CA ASP A 429 31.40 0.03 -30.31
C ASP A 429 31.28 1.54 -30.50
N ALA A 430 30.06 2.08 -30.41
CA ALA A 430 29.80 3.51 -30.36
C ALA A 430 30.21 4.19 -29.04
N GLY A 431 30.75 3.44 -28.07
CA GLY A 431 31.26 3.96 -26.80
C GLY A 431 30.17 4.25 -25.76
N ASN A 432 28.97 3.68 -25.91
CA ASN A 432 27.89 3.89 -24.94
C ASN A 432 28.19 3.22 -23.60
N SER A 433 27.60 3.79 -22.54
CA SER A 433 27.65 3.25 -21.18
C SER A 433 26.82 1.96 -21.02
N PRO A 434 27.12 1.11 -20.01
CA PRO A 434 26.43 -0.17 -19.79
C PRO A 434 24.90 -0.09 -19.70
N ASN A 435 24.35 0.95 -19.05
CA ASN A 435 22.90 1.16 -18.96
C ASN A 435 22.25 1.39 -20.33
N THR A 436 22.95 2.06 -21.25
CA THR A 436 22.48 2.29 -22.62
C THR A 436 22.53 0.99 -23.44
N ILE A 437 23.57 0.16 -23.25
CA ILE A 437 23.68 -1.17 -23.87
C ILE A 437 22.53 -2.07 -23.38
N MET A 438 22.29 -2.14 -22.07
CA MET A 438 21.14 -2.87 -21.50
C MET A 438 19.80 -2.31 -22.01
N SER A 439 19.70 -0.99 -22.25
CA SER A 439 18.48 -0.36 -22.75
C SER A 439 18.14 -0.82 -24.16
N VAL A 440 19.13 -1.04 -25.02
CA VAL A 440 18.93 -1.62 -26.36
C VAL A 440 18.33 -3.01 -26.26
N ALA A 441 18.89 -3.84 -25.37
CA ALA A 441 18.41 -5.21 -25.16
C ALA A 441 16.97 -5.23 -24.59
N ALA A 442 16.68 -4.38 -23.61
CA ALA A 442 15.33 -4.22 -23.07
C ALA A 442 14.34 -3.69 -24.13
N ALA A 443 14.73 -2.69 -24.93
CA ALA A 443 13.86 -2.12 -25.95
C ALA A 443 13.47 -3.13 -27.04
N ILE A 444 14.40 -4.00 -27.46
CA ILE A 444 14.13 -5.05 -28.45
C ILE A 444 13.28 -6.19 -27.85
N THR A 445 13.38 -6.44 -26.54
CA THR A 445 12.55 -7.43 -25.79
C THR A 445 11.13 -6.91 -25.51
N GLY A 446 10.46 -6.41 -26.56
CA GLY A 446 9.11 -5.88 -26.50
C GLY A 446 8.01 -6.94 -26.46
N PRO A 447 6.72 -6.52 -26.39
CA PRO A 447 5.58 -7.41 -26.16
C PRO A 447 5.49 -8.61 -27.11
N ARG A 448 5.78 -8.43 -28.40
CA ARG A 448 5.71 -9.52 -29.40
C ARG A 448 6.72 -10.65 -29.16
N ARG A 449 7.81 -10.39 -28.43
CA ARG A 449 8.83 -11.41 -28.11
C ARG A 449 8.52 -12.20 -26.83
N VAL A 450 7.50 -11.80 -26.09
CA VAL A 450 7.05 -12.46 -24.85
C VAL A 450 5.59 -12.91 -24.89
N GLU A 451 4.83 -12.46 -25.90
CA GLU A 451 3.40 -12.73 -26.06
C GLU A 451 3.04 -14.20 -25.84
N ARG A 452 3.78 -15.12 -26.47
CA ARG A 452 3.55 -16.56 -26.31
C ARG A 452 3.79 -17.05 -24.88
N ALA A 453 4.87 -16.62 -24.23
CA ALA A 453 5.15 -16.99 -22.84
C ALA A 453 4.08 -16.46 -21.88
N LEU A 454 3.62 -15.22 -22.08
CA LEU A 454 2.53 -14.62 -21.31
C LEU A 454 1.20 -15.34 -21.53
N ALA A 455 0.90 -15.72 -22.79
CA ALA A 455 -0.29 -16.50 -23.13
C ALA A 455 -0.26 -17.89 -22.48
N CYS A 456 0.89 -18.58 -22.52
CA CYS A 456 1.10 -19.86 -21.83
C CYS A 456 0.89 -19.73 -20.32
N ALA A 457 1.45 -18.70 -19.66
CA ALA A 457 1.29 -18.50 -18.22
C ALA A 457 -0.17 -18.22 -17.86
N ARG A 458 -0.86 -17.36 -18.63
CA ARG A 458 -2.30 -17.09 -18.45
C ARG A 458 -3.14 -18.35 -18.64
N ALA A 459 -2.83 -19.18 -19.63
CA ALA A 459 -3.51 -20.43 -19.89
C ALA A 459 -3.33 -21.41 -18.72
N LEU A 460 -2.10 -21.63 -18.26
CA LEU A 460 -1.81 -22.49 -17.09
C LEU A 460 -2.54 -22.01 -15.83
N ILE A 461 -2.49 -20.71 -15.54
CA ILE A 461 -3.21 -20.14 -14.39
C ILE A 461 -4.72 -20.38 -14.50
N THR A 462 -5.28 -20.23 -15.70
CA THR A 462 -6.73 -20.42 -15.94
C THR A 462 -7.13 -21.88 -15.78
N LEU A 463 -6.37 -22.81 -16.36
CA LEU A 463 -6.62 -24.25 -16.28
C LEU A 463 -6.61 -24.76 -14.84
N PHE A 464 -5.71 -24.24 -14.00
CA PHE A 464 -5.53 -24.73 -12.63
C PHE A 464 -6.26 -23.90 -11.56
N ALA A 465 -6.86 -22.75 -11.89
CA ALA A 465 -7.46 -21.84 -10.90
C ALA A 465 -8.53 -22.49 -10.01
N GLN A 466 -9.20 -23.53 -10.51
CA GLN A 466 -10.27 -24.24 -9.80
C GLN A 466 -9.93 -25.72 -9.55
N SER A 467 -8.68 -26.13 -9.75
CA SER A 467 -8.27 -27.53 -9.62
C SER A 467 -8.04 -27.97 -8.17
N GLY A 468 -8.02 -27.02 -7.21
CA GLY A 468 -7.67 -27.29 -5.81
C GLY A 468 -6.17 -27.42 -5.55
N LEU A 469 -5.32 -27.19 -6.55
CA LEU A 469 -3.86 -27.18 -6.38
C LEU A 469 -3.45 -26.06 -5.41
N CYS A 470 -2.76 -26.41 -4.33
CA CYS A 470 -2.25 -25.43 -3.34
C CYS A 470 -0.78 -25.07 -3.55
N ASP A 471 0.03 -26.02 -4.02
CA ASP A 471 1.48 -25.88 -4.25
C ASP A 471 1.82 -26.33 -5.67
N GLY A 472 2.51 -25.49 -6.45
CA GLY A 472 2.91 -25.80 -7.83
C GLY A 472 3.92 -26.95 -7.96
N ARG A 473 4.38 -27.51 -6.84
CA ARG A 473 5.42 -28.55 -6.72
C ARG A 473 4.88 -29.88 -6.20
N ASP A 474 3.57 -29.99 -6.03
CA ASP A 474 2.90 -31.20 -5.56
C ASP A 474 2.94 -32.31 -6.62
N ASP A 475 3.95 -33.17 -6.56
CA ASP A 475 4.15 -34.25 -7.52
C ASP A 475 2.99 -35.26 -7.54
N ASP A 476 2.26 -35.38 -6.43
CA ASP A 476 1.16 -36.34 -6.27
C ASP A 476 -0.18 -35.77 -6.77
N PHE A 477 -0.23 -34.48 -7.14
CA PHE A 477 -1.45 -33.85 -7.64
C PHE A 477 -1.96 -34.53 -8.92
N ASP A 478 -3.22 -34.93 -8.95
CA ASP A 478 -3.80 -35.54 -10.16
C ASP A 478 -4.11 -34.46 -11.20
N VAL A 479 -3.47 -34.57 -12.38
CA VAL A 479 -3.67 -33.65 -13.51
C VAL A 479 -4.65 -34.20 -14.55
N SER A 480 -5.18 -35.41 -14.37
CA SER A 480 -6.03 -36.09 -15.34
C SER A 480 -7.37 -35.38 -15.58
N ASP A 481 -7.88 -34.68 -14.57
CA ASP A 481 -9.12 -33.88 -14.64
C ASP A 481 -8.93 -32.50 -15.31
N ILE A 482 -7.70 -32.12 -15.66
CA ILE A 482 -7.40 -30.82 -16.31
C ILE A 482 -7.60 -30.94 -17.82
N SER A 483 -8.79 -30.55 -18.29
CA SER A 483 -9.11 -30.51 -19.72
C SER A 483 -8.52 -29.29 -20.42
N VAL A 484 -7.85 -29.48 -21.55
CA VAL A 484 -7.30 -28.40 -22.39
C VAL A 484 -7.85 -28.51 -23.81
N ASP A 485 -8.29 -27.39 -24.38
CA ASP A 485 -8.75 -27.34 -25.77
C ASP A 485 -7.56 -27.34 -26.76
N ASN A 486 -7.84 -27.61 -28.04
CA ASN A 486 -6.79 -27.72 -29.06
C ASN A 486 -6.04 -26.41 -29.34
N GLU A 487 -6.70 -25.26 -29.21
CA GLU A 487 -6.09 -23.94 -29.43
C GLU A 487 -5.09 -23.63 -28.31
N THR A 488 -5.52 -23.80 -27.06
CA THR A 488 -4.66 -23.66 -25.88
C THR A 488 -3.51 -24.67 -25.90
N ARG A 489 -3.77 -25.93 -26.29
CA ARG A 489 -2.72 -26.94 -26.44
C ARG A 489 -1.66 -26.52 -27.46
N ALA A 490 -2.07 -25.95 -28.60
CA ALA A 490 -1.14 -25.50 -29.64
C ALA A 490 -0.20 -24.38 -29.16
N LEU A 491 -0.62 -23.54 -28.20
CA LEU A 491 0.25 -22.52 -27.60
C LEU A 491 1.50 -23.12 -26.97
N PHE A 492 1.38 -24.31 -26.35
CA PHE A 492 2.46 -24.93 -25.60
C PHE A 492 3.50 -25.65 -26.48
N LEU A 493 3.09 -26.19 -27.62
CA LEU A 493 3.89 -27.11 -28.45
C LEU A 493 4.84 -26.40 -29.41
N ALA A 494 6.05 -26.93 -29.60
CA ALA A 494 7.02 -26.39 -30.55
C ALA A 494 6.43 -26.29 -31.97
N THR A 495 6.71 -25.18 -32.65
CA THR A 495 6.33 -24.90 -34.03
C THR A 495 7.51 -25.21 -34.97
N PRO A 496 7.31 -25.24 -36.31
CA PRO A 496 8.42 -25.39 -37.25
C PRO A 496 9.52 -24.33 -37.11
N GLN A 497 9.19 -23.14 -36.59
CA GLN A 497 10.18 -22.07 -36.32
C GLN A 497 11.08 -22.38 -35.12
N ASP A 498 10.63 -23.27 -34.23
CA ASP A 498 11.35 -23.68 -33.03
C ASP A 498 12.30 -24.88 -33.30
N ALA A 499 12.27 -25.46 -34.51
CA ALA A 499 12.92 -26.74 -34.82
C ALA A 499 14.42 -26.77 -34.47
N ASP A 500 15.13 -25.68 -34.73
CA ASP A 500 16.58 -25.58 -34.51
C ASP A 500 16.95 -24.99 -33.14
N ASP A 501 15.98 -24.68 -32.26
CA ASP A 501 16.26 -24.18 -30.91
C ASP A 501 16.59 -25.34 -29.96
N PRO A 502 17.83 -25.49 -29.46
CA PRO A 502 18.22 -26.58 -28.58
C PRO A 502 17.88 -26.32 -27.10
N ARG A 503 17.34 -25.15 -26.77
CA ARG A 503 17.08 -24.74 -25.38
C ARG A 503 15.97 -25.55 -24.70
N PRO A 504 14.84 -25.90 -25.33
CA PRO A 504 13.78 -26.65 -24.66
C PRO A 504 14.28 -27.95 -24.01
N GLU A 505 15.02 -28.77 -24.76
CA GLU A 505 15.60 -30.03 -24.28
C GLU A 505 16.64 -29.80 -23.19
N ALA A 506 17.53 -28.82 -23.38
CA ALA A 506 18.56 -28.48 -22.40
C ALA A 506 17.97 -27.95 -21.09
N MET A 507 16.88 -27.17 -21.16
CA MET A 507 16.16 -26.68 -19.98
C MET A 507 15.52 -27.83 -19.23
N LEU A 508 14.81 -28.74 -19.90
CA LEU A 508 14.17 -29.90 -19.28
C LEU A 508 15.20 -30.81 -18.59
N ALA A 509 16.29 -31.13 -19.28
CA ALA A 509 17.37 -31.95 -18.72
C ALA A 509 18.03 -31.27 -17.49
N ALA A 510 18.19 -29.95 -17.53
CA ALA A 510 18.77 -29.21 -16.40
C ALA A 510 17.82 -29.13 -15.20
N ILE A 511 16.51 -28.97 -15.43
CA ILE A 511 15.49 -29.00 -14.38
C ILE A 511 15.49 -30.36 -13.69
N GLU A 512 15.52 -31.45 -14.46
CA GLU A 512 15.61 -32.81 -13.93
C GLU A 512 16.91 -33.01 -13.14
N ALA A 513 18.06 -32.63 -13.71
CA ALA A 513 19.37 -32.76 -13.04
C ALA A 513 19.47 -31.99 -11.72
N ARG A 514 18.74 -30.87 -11.59
CA ARG A 514 18.67 -30.06 -10.38
C ARG A 514 17.57 -30.50 -9.40
N GLY A 515 16.82 -31.56 -9.71
CA GLY A 515 15.70 -32.04 -8.88
C GLY A 515 14.50 -31.09 -8.85
N GLY A 516 14.33 -30.28 -9.90
CA GLY A 516 13.17 -29.40 -10.07
C GLY A 516 11.88 -30.20 -10.29
N LYS A 517 10.80 -29.73 -9.68
CA LYS A 517 9.47 -30.34 -9.65
C LYS A 517 8.46 -29.30 -10.10
N SER A 518 7.51 -29.68 -10.93
CA SER A 518 6.51 -28.73 -11.41
C SER A 518 5.32 -29.49 -11.92
N VAL A 519 4.16 -29.28 -11.28
CA VAL A 519 2.88 -29.84 -11.73
C VAL A 519 2.58 -29.37 -13.15
N PHE A 520 2.88 -28.11 -13.46
CA PHE A 520 2.67 -27.52 -14.77
C PHE A 520 3.58 -28.15 -15.83
N LEU A 521 4.87 -28.38 -15.56
CA LEU A 521 5.75 -29.08 -16.50
C LEU A 521 5.31 -30.53 -16.70
N ARG A 522 4.96 -31.25 -15.62
CA ARG A 522 4.45 -32.63 -15.71
C ARG A 522 3.18 -32.71 -16.57
N PHE A 523 2.25 -31.79 -16.38
CA PHE A 523 1.05 -31.66 -17.21
C PHE A 523 1.39 -31.46 -18.69
N LEU A 524 2.29 -30.52 -19.01
CA LEU A 524 2.69 -30.24 -20.39
C LEU A 524 3.44 -31.41 -21.04
N LEU A 525 4.34 -32.07 -20.30
CA LEU A 525 5.07 -33.26 -20.78
C LEU A 525 4.13 -34.44 -21.08
N GLY A 526 2.99 -34.51 -20.39
CA GLY A 526 1.94 -35.48 -20.65
C GLY A 526 1.34 -35.43 -22.07
N PHE A 527 1.55 -34.35 -22.83
CA PHE A 527 1.13 -34.28 -24.23
C PHE A 527 1.92 -35.21 -25.16
N GLY A 528 3.10 -35.70 -24.74
CA GLY A 528 3.95 -36.58 -25.54
C GLY A 528 4.51 -35.92 -26.81
N GLN A 529 4.54 -34.58 -26.85
CA GLN A 529 5.00 -33.78 -27.98
C GLN A 529 6.03 -32.74 -27.52
N ARG A 530 6.90 -32.31 -28.44
CA ARG A 530 7.95 -31.34 -28.15
C ARG A 530 7.35 -30.01 -27.67
N LEU A 531 7.79 -29.53 -26.51
CA LEU A 531 7.36 -28.26 -25.93
C LEU A 531 8.15 -27.09 -26.51
N SER A 532 7.52 -25.93 -26.59
CA SER A 532 8.23 -24.68 -26.88
C SER A 532 8.99 -24.17 -25.65
N ARG A 533 10.07 -23.42 -25.89
CA ARG A 533 10.83 -22.73 -24.83
C ARG A 533 9.93 -21.81 -23.98
N ASP A 534 8.99 -21.13 -24.62
CA ASP A 534 8.05 -20.22 -23.96
C ASP A 534 7.08 -20.95 -23.02
N ALA A 535 6.66 -22.17 -23.38
CA ALA A 535 5.83 -23.00 -22.52
C ALA A 535 6.59 -23.50 -21.28
N ILE A 536 7.85 -23.89 -21.45
CA ILE A 536 8.72 -24.30 -20.34
C ILE A 536 8.96 -23.12 -19.39
N LEU A 537 9.29 -21.94 -19.92
CA LEU A 537 9.44 -20.72 -19.13
C LEU A 537 8.15 -20.38 -18.36
N ALA A 538 7.00 -20.45 -19.04
CA ALA A 538 5.70 -20.20 -18.41
C ALA A 538 5.38 -21.20 -17.30
N ALA A 539 5.70 -22.48 -17.47
CA ALA A 539 5.50 -23.50 -16.45
C ALA A 539 6.41 -23.30 -15.23
N ILE A 540 7.69 -22.95 -15.44
CA ILE A 540 8.61 -22.55 -14.37
C ILE A 540 8.03 -21.39 -13.57
N THR A 541 7.66 -20.30 -14.24
CA THR A 541 7.14 -19.12 -13.54
C THR A 541 5.82 -19.37 -12.86
N THR A 542 4.96 -20.20 -13.45
CA THR A 542 3.67 -20.55 -12.83
C THR A 542 3.91 -21.40 -11.57
N THR A 543 4.86 -22.35 -11.58
CA THR A 543 5.26 -23.10 -10.37
C THR A 543 5.65 -22.17 -9.23
N ILE A 544 6.57 -21.24 -9.48
CA ILE A 544 7.11 -20.33 -8.47
C ILE A 544 6.02 -19.37 -7.96
N ALA A 545 5.15 -18.88 -8.85
CA ALA A 545 4.10 -17.94 -8.49
C ALA A 545 2.87 -18.61 -7.83
N TRP A 546 2.69 -19.92 -7.96
CA TRP A 546 1.42 -20.58 -7.63
C TRP A 546 1.03 -20.46 -6.16
N GLY A 547 1.94 -20.79 -5.24
CA GLY A 547 1.69 -20.72 -3.80
C GLY A 547 1.27 -19.31 -3.35
N PRO A 548 2.07 -18.26 -3.65
CA PRO A 548 1.71 -16.87 -3.37
C PRO A 548 0.41 -16.43 -4.05
N LEU A 549 0.14 -16.90 -5.27
CA LEU A 549 -1.08 -16.57 -6.03
C LEU A 549 -2.33 -17.20 -5.39
N ALA A 550 -2.26 -18.49 -5.03
CA ALA A 550 -3.33 -19.23 -4.36
C ALA A 550 -3.64 -18.64 -2.97
N ARG A 551 -2.61 -18.23 -2.23
CA ARG A 551 -2.73 -17.52 -0.93
C ARG A 551 -3.14 -16.05 -1.06
N LYS A 552 -3.37 -15.55 -2.28
CA LYS A 552 -3.75 -14.15 -2.57
C LYS A 552 -2.74 -13.13 -2.03
N ARG A 553 -1.44 -13.44 -2.07
CA ARG A 553 -0.33 -12.52 -1.73
C ARG A 553 0.13 -11.68 -2.92
N ILE A 554 0.09 -12.26 -4.11
CA ILE A 554 0.35 -11.57 -5.38
C ILE A 554 -0.92 -11.51 -6.22
N SER A 555 -0.98 -10.57 -7.16
CA SER A 555 -2.10 -10.51 -8.08
C SER A 555 -1.94 -11.55 -9.20
N ARG A 556 -3.05 -11.88 -9.86
CA ARG A 556 -3.02 -12.67 -11.08
C ARG A 556 -2.16 -12.03 -12.18
N LEU A 557 -2.14 -10.70 -12.25
CA LEU A 557 -1.35 -9.96 -13.23
C LEU A 557 0.17 -10.11 -12.98
N THR A 558 0.60 -10.07 -11.72
CA THR A 558 2.00 -10.32 -11.33
C THR A 558 2.43 -11.73 -11.77
N ALA A 559 1.62 -12.75 -11.48
CA ALA A 559 1.91 -14.13 -11.89
C ALA A 559 1.94 -14.28 -13.43
N GLU A 560 0.99 -13.67 -14.15
CA GLU A 560 0.95 -13.72 -15.62
C GLU A 560 2.15 -13.04 -16.29
N THR A 561 2.72 -12.00 -15.67
CA THR A 561 3.83 -11.21 -16.24
C THR A 561 5.22 -11.65 -15.81
N LEU A 562 5.33 -12.58 -14.85
CA LEU A 562 6.59 -13.14 -14.38
C LEU A 562 7.53 -13.67 -15.49
N PRO A 563 7.05 -14.36 -16.56
CA PRO A 563 7.90 -14.74 -17.70
C PRO A 563 8.63 -13.57 -18.36
N TRP A 564 7.99 -12.40 -18.42
CA TRP A 564 8.57 -11.21 -19.04
C TRP A 564 9.78 -10.72 -18.25
N TYR A 565 9.66 -10.65 -16.92
CA TYR A 565 10.76 -10.23 -16.05
C TYR A 565 11.94 -11.19 -16.14
N LEU A 566 11.73 -12.50 -16.07
CA LEU A 566 12.84 -13.47 -16.13
C LEU A 566 13.58 -13.43 -17.48
N ARG A 567 12.85 -13.27 -18.60
CA ARG A 567 13.47 -13.06 -19.91
C ARG A 567 14.28 -11.77 -19.96
N LEU A 568 13.70 -10.67 -19.47
CA LEU A 568 14.37 -9.37 -19.42
C LEU A 568 15.66 -9.42 -18.59
N TYR A 569 15.64 -10.10 -17.44
CA TYR A 569 16.83 -10.29 -16.61
C TYR A 569 17.95 -11.00 -17.37
N GLY A 570 17.68 -12.17 -17.95
CA GLY A 570 18.69 -12.93 -18.68
C GLY A 570 19.23 -12.18 -19.90
N VAL A 571 18.34 -11.55 -20.67
CA VAL A 571 18.73 -10.78 -21.86
C VAL A 571 19.57 -9.54 -21.49
N MET A 572 19.20 -8.80 -20.45
CA MET A 572 19.95 -7.62 -20.04
C MET A 572 21.33 -8.00 -19.48
N VAL A 573 21.44 -9.07 -18.69
CA VAL A 573 22.73 -9.60 -18.24
C VAL A 573 23.57 -10.07 -19.43
N GLY A 574 22.98 -10.86 -20.33
CA GLY A 574 23.64 -11.35 -21.55
C GLY A 574 24.16 -10.22 -22.45
N ALA A 575 23.40 -9.14 -22.59
CA ALA A 575 23.79 -8.00 -23.42
C ALA A 575 25.03 -7.25 -22.91
N THR A 576 25.40 -7.42 -21.64
CA THR A 576 26.65 -6.84 -21.11
C THR A 576 27.90 -7.57 -21.61
N ILE A 577 27.77 -8.82 -22.06
CA ILE A 577 28.86 -9.63 -22.60
C ILE A 577 29.11 -9.25 -24.08
N PRO A 578 30.37 -9.05 -24.51
CA PRO A 578 30.71 -8.80 -25.92
C PRO A 578 30.35 -9.97 -26.84
N GLY A 579 29.84 -9.69 -28.04
CA GLY A 579 29.34 -10.72 -28.97
C GLY A 579 30.34 -11.76 -29.43
N GLU A 580 31.63 -11.46 -29.42
CA GLU A 580 32.70 -12.43 -29.73
C GLU A 580 32.73 -13.64 -28.78
N HIS A 581 32.15 -13.50 -27.57
CA HIS A 581 32.07 -14.56 -26.57
C HIS A 581 30.75 -15.34 -26.61
N HIS A 582 29.78 -14.91 -27.42
CA HIS A 582 28.53 -15.63 -27.65
C HIS A 582 28.70 -16.63 -28.80
N ARG A 583 28.65 -17.93 -28.50
CA ARG A 583 28.78 -19.00 -29.49
C ARG A 583 27.62 -19.98 -29.39
N SER A 584 27.32 -20.67 -30.50
CA SER A 584 26.36 -21.76 -30.44
C SER A 584 26.89 -22.84 -29.50
N GLY A 585 26.17 -23.10 -28.41
CA GLY A 585 26.55 -24.09 -27.40
C GLY A 585 27.48 -23.60 -26.29
N SER A 586 28.12 -22.44 -26.40
CA SER A 586 29.00 -21.91 -25.33
C SER A 586 28.92 -20.40 -25.15
N LEU A 587 29.25 -19.92 -23.95
CA LEU A 587 29.36 -18.51 -23.61
C LEU A 587 30.67 -18.32 -22.85
N TRP A 588 31.57 -17.47 -23.34
CA TRP A 588 32.94 -17.38 -22.79
C TRP A 588 33.67 -18.73 -22.75
N GLY A 589 33.39 -19.61 -23.72
CA GLY A 589 33.94 -20.97 -23.76
C GLY A 589 33.27 -21.95 -22.79
N ILE A 590 32.37 -21.50 -21.91
CA ILE A 590 31.65 -22.36 -20.96
C ILE A 590 30.47 -23.06 -21.66
N PRO A 591 30.39 -24.41 -21.64
CA PRO A 591 29.32 -25.17 -22.27
C PRO A 591 27.92 -24.84 -21.75
N ARG A 592 26.90 -24.97 -22.60
CA ARG A 592 25.47 -24.78 -22.25
C ARG A 592 25.04 -25.70 -21.11
N GLU A 593 25.41 -26.97 -21.19
CA GLU A 593 25.04 -27.99 -20.19
C GLU A 593 25.59 -27.63 -18.81
N GLU A 594 26.84 -27.19 -18.72
CA GLU A 594 27.46 -26.75 -17.46
C GLU A 594 26.71 -25.54 -16.89
N ARG A 595 26.46 -24.50 -17.71
CA ARG A 595 25.75 -23.29 -17.25
C ARG A 595 24.34 -23.59 -16.79
N PHE A 596 23.63 -24.49 -17.46
CA PHE A 596 22.24 -24.78 -17.11
C PHE A 596 22.16 -25.66 -15.87
N SER A 597 23.04 -26.66 -15.71
CA SER A 597 22.96 -27.65 -14.63
C SER A 597 23.68 -27.25 -13.34
N GLN A 598 24.73 -26.43 -13.41
CA GLN A 598 25.60 -26.16 -12.25
C GLN A 598 25.67 -24.70 -11.82
N TRP A 599 25.54 -23.75 -12.76
CA TRP A 599 25.80 -22.35 -12.47
C TRP A 599 24.60 -21.66 -11.81
N THR A 600 24.89 -20.82 -10.84
CA THR A 600 23.94 -19.92 -10.18
C THR A 600 23.81 -18.61 -10.97
N MET A 601 22.81 -17.79 -10.66
CA MET A 601 22.73 -16.43 -11.17
C MET A 601 23.92 -15.58 -10.74
N ALA A 602 24.46 -15.81 -9.54
CA ALA A 602 25.67 -15.12 -9.07
C ALA A 602 26.86 -15.46 -9.98
N ASP A 603 27.00 -16.72 -10.38
CA ASP A 603 28.06 -17.16 -11.30
C ASP A 603 27.92 -16.49 -12.68
N ILE A 604 26.70 -16.41 -13.20
CA ILE A 604 26.39 -15.77 -14.47
C ILE A 604 26.70 -14.26 -14.42
N CYS A 605 26.30 -13.57 -13.35
CA CYS A 605 26.59 -12.15 -13.17
C CYS A 605 28.09 -11.90 -13.04
N CYS A 606 28.80 -12.77 -12.32
CA CYS A 606 30.25 -12.67 -12.20
C CYS A 606 30.96 -12.90 -13.55
N LEU A 607 30.53 -13.89 -14.33
CA LEU A 607 31.04 -14.12 -15.69
C LEU A 607 30.80 -12.92 -16.60
N ALA A 608 29.63 -12.29 -16.51
CA ALA A 608 29.30 -11.10 -17.29
C ALA A 608 30.25 -9.93 -17.02
N MET A 609 30.75 -9.80 -15.78
CA MET A 609 31.67 -8.74 -15.38
C MET A 609 33.14 -9.07 -15.59
N THR A 610 33.52 -10.34 -15.39
CA THR A 610 34.93 -10.77 -15.30
C THR A 610 35.42 -11.52 -16.53
N GLY A 611 34.51 -12.11 -17.32
CA GLY A 611 34.85 -12.97 -18.45
C GLY A 611 35.49 -14.30 -18.06
N LYS A 612 35.49 -14.69 -16.79
CA LYS A 612 36.04 -15.97 -16.30
C LYS A 612 35.03 -16.75 -15.46
N LYS A 613 35.32 -18.04 -15.26
CA LYS A 613 34.61 -18.87 -14.29
C LYS A 613 34.95 -18.38 -12.87
N PRO A 614 33.97 -17.96 -12.07
CA PRO A 614 34.24 -17.43 -10.74
C PRO A 614 34.59 -18.54 -9.76
N ASP A 615 35.43 -18.22 -8.78
CA ASP A 615 35.50 -19.03 -7.57
C ASP A 615 34.32 -18.72 -6.62
N PRO A 616 34.01 -19.60 -5.64
CA PRO A 616 32.87 -19.40 -4.75
C PRO A 616 32.92 -18.09 -3.93
N THR A 617 34.11 -17.57 -3.64
CA THR A 617 34.30 -16.32 -2.90
C THR A 617 34.02 -15.11 -3.79
N GLU A 618 34.48 -15.13 -5.04
CA GLU A 618 34.16 -14.11 -6.04
C GLU A 618 32.65 -14.02 -6.29
N ALA A 619 31.98 -15.16 -6.48
CA ALA A 619 30.53 -15.22 -6.67
C ALA A 619 29.77 -14.68 -5.43
N LEU A 620 30.23 -15.01 -4.22
CA LEU A 620 29.65 -14.53 -2.97
C LEU A 620 29.76 -13.00 -2.84
N TYR A 621 30.92 -12.41 -3.15
CA TYR A 621 31.05 -10.95 -3.09
C TYR A 621 30.18 -10.25 -4.13
N VAL A 622 30.09 -10.78 -5.35
CA VAL A 622 29.16 -10.26 -6.37
C VAL A 622 27.72 -10.31 -5.89
N GLN A 623 27.29 -11.43 -5.30
CA GLN A 623 25.96 -11.58 -4.72
C GLN A 623 25.68 -10.53 -3.63
N ILE A 624 26.61 -10.36 -2.68
CA ILE A 624 26.47 -9.40 -1.59
C ILE A 624 26.35 -7.98 -2.14
N LEU A 625 27.20 -7.62 -3.10
CA LEU A 625 27.17 -6.29 -3.73
C LEU A 625 25.84 -6.03 -4.43
N ILE A 626 25.35 -6.98 -5.23
CA ILE A 626 24.07 -6.86 -5.93
C ILE A 626 22.92 -6.75 -4.91
N GLY A 627 22.92 -7.58 -3.87
CA GLY A 627 21.86 -7.61 -2.84
C GLY A 627 21.75 -6.32 -2.03
N LEU A 628 22.88 -5.69 -1.69
CA LEU A 628 22.90 -4.38 -1.02
C LEU A 628 22.33 -3.25 -1.91
N LEU A 629 22.34 -3.43 -3.23
CA LEU A 629 21.98 -2.40 -4.20
C LEU A 629 20.57 -2.54 -4.77
N ILE A 630 19.81 -3.54 -4.33
CA ILE A 630 18.45 -3.80 -4.80
C ILE A 630 17.58 -2.54 -4.71
N SER A 631 17.52 -1.90 -3.54
CA SER A 631 16.72 -0.70 -3.37
C SER A 631 17.37 0.32 -2.43
N ASN A 632 17.06 1.60 -2.68
CA ASN A 632 17.35 2.74 -1.79
C ASN A 632 16.02 3.46 -1.45
N GLY A 633 14.91 2.73 -1.58
CA GLY A 633 13.56 3.24 -1.39
C GLY A 633 12.92 3.84 -2.65
N PRO A 634 11.62 4.14 -2.55
CA PRO A 634 10.78 4.50 -3.69
C PRO A 634 11.06 5.88 -4.27
N GLY A 635 11.71 6.77 -3.51
CA GLY A 635 12.10 8.10 -3.96
C GLY A 635 13.38 8.15 -4.80
N SER A 636 14.09 7.03 -4.96
CA SER A 636 15.30 6.99 -5.80
C SER A 636 14.98 7.29 -7.27
N ILE A 637 15.89 7.98 -7.97
CA ILE A 637 15.64 8.42 -9.35
C ILE A 637 15.44 7.24 -10.32
N THR A 638 16.13 6.10 -10.12
CA THR A 638 15.89 4.86 -10.88
C THR A 638 14.49 4.28 -10.63
N ALA A 639 14.02 4.25 -9.37
CA ALA A 639 12.67 3.83 -9.04
C ALA A 639 11.62 4.77 -9.66
N GLN A 640 11.85 6.08 -9.60
CA GLN A 640 10.95 7.09 -10.20
C GLN A 640 10.94 7.00 -11.74
N GLY A 641 12.07 6.68 -12.38
CA GLY A 641 12.13 6.43 -13.82
C GLY A 641 11.28 5.22 -14.23
N ALA A 642 11.42 4.11 -13.51
CA ALA A 642 10.63 2.90 -13.73
C ALA A 642 9.12 3.13 -13.52
N LYS A 643 8.74 3.74 -12.39
CA LYS A 643 7.36 4.14 -12.07
C LYS A 643 6.78 5.14 -13.06
N GLY A 644 7.58 6.12 -13.47
CA GLY A 644 7.20 7.13 -14.45
C GLY A 644 6.79 6.50 -15.78
N ALA A 645 7.55 5.51 -16.24
CA ALA A 645 7.23 4.76 -17.45
C ALA A 645 5.91 3.96 -17.32
N VAL A 646 5.68 3.28 -16.19
CA VAL A 646 4.41 2.59 -15.91
C VAL A 646 3.24 3.58 -15.87
N SER A 647 3.38 4.66 -15.11
CA SER A 647 2.39 5.71 -14.94
C SER A 647 1.99 6.36 -16.28
N ALA A 648 2.95 6.50 -17.20
CA ALA A 648 2.74 7.05 -18.53
C ALA A 648 1.95 6.12 -19.47
N ASP A 649 2.06 4.80 -19.32
CA ASP A 649 1.26 3.83 -20.09
C ASP A 649 -0.16 3.66 -19.54
N GLY A 650 -0.39 4.09 -18.30
CA GLY A 650 -1.68 4.06 -17.63
C GLY A 650 -1.97 2.71 -16.98
N PRO A 651 -1.49 2.47 -15.74
CA PRO A 651 -1.60 1.17 -15.06
C PRO A 651 -3.05 0.74 -14.79
N GLN A 652 -4.03 1.66 -14.90
CA GLN A 652 -5.46 1.33 -14.82
C GLN A 652 -5.96 0.51 -16.03
N THR A 653 -5.16 0.42 -17.10
CA THR A 653 -5.37 -0.50 -18.22
C THR A 653 -4.10 -1.34 -18.42
N PRO A 654 -3.88 -2.39 -17.59
CA PRO A 654 -2.61 -3.10 -17.52
C PRO A 654 -2.02 -3.58 -18.85
N GLY A 655 -2.87 -4.01 -19.79
CA GLY A 655 -2.42 -4.47 -21.11
C GLY A 655 -1.73 -3.41 -21.98
N ARG A 656 -1.77 -2.12 -21.59
CA ARG A 656 -1.01 -1.04 -22.25
C ARG A 656 0.41 -0.89 -21.72
N VAL A 657 0.65 -1.35 -20.49
CA VAL A 657 1.95 -1.16 -19.82
C VAL A 657 2.97 -2.10 -20.43
N GLN A 658 4.06 -1.52 -20.91
CA GLN A 658 5.19 -2.28 -21.44
C GLN A 658 6.28 -2.41 -20.36
N ILE A 659 6.42 -3.61 -19.78
CA ILE A 659 7.39 -3.86 -18.70
C ILE A 659 8.82 -3.57 -19.19
N ASN A 660 9.14 -3.92 -20.43
CA ASN A 660 10.43 -3.62 -21.03
C ASN A 660 10.69 -2.11 -21.15
N LYS A 661 9.68 -1.30 -21.50
CA LYS A 661 9.77 0.17 -21.48
C LYS A 661 9.98 0.68 -20.07
N ALA A 662 9.35 0.07 -19.08
CA ALA A 662 9.55 0.45 -17.68
C ALA A 662 10.96 0.14 -17.18
N MET A 663 11.56 -0.98 -17.62
CA MET A 663 12.98 -1.25 -17.41
C MET A 663 13.88 -0.20 -18.08
N VAL A 664 13.57 0.21 -19.33
CA VAL A 664 14.26 1.33 -19.99
C VAL A 664 14.10 2.63 -19.18
N GLY A 665 12.95 2.85 -18.56
CA GLY A 665 12.71 3.96 -17.62
C GLY A 665 13.72 3.96 -16.46
N PHE A 666 13.99 2.81 -15.85
CA PHE A 666 15.04 2.68 -14.84
C PHE A 666 16.43 2.97 -15.44
N LEU A 667 16.76 2.35 -16.57
CA LEU A 667 18.09 2.41 -17.17
C LEU A 667 18.46 3.85 -17.61
N THR A 668 17.51 4.57 -18.18
CA THR A 668 17.67 5.99 -18.58
C THR A 668 17.79 6.94 -17.40
N HIS A 669 17.38 6.51 -16.20
CA HIS A 669 17.50 7.26 -14.94
C HIS A 669 18.67 6.75 -14.07
N SER A 670 19.54 5.93 -14.66
CA SER A 670 20.84 5.56 -14.10
C SER A 670 21.96 6.21 -14.92
N GLY A 671 23.09 6.49 -14.29
CA GLY A 671 24.22 7.11 -14.97
C GLY A 671 25.39 7.38 -14.04
N TYR A 672 26.41 8.08 -14.54
CA TYR A 672 27.62 8.32 -13.77
C TYR A 672 27.39 9.06 -12.45
N SER A 673 26.49 10.05 -12.43
CA SER A 673 26.10 10.75 -11.20
C SER A 673 25.14 9.96 -10.29
N HIS A 674 24.47 8.94 -10.82
CA HIS A 674 23.55 8.07 -10.07
C HIS A 674 23.77 6.61 -10.44
N GLY A 675 24.74 6.00 -9.76
CA GLY A 675 25.21 4.64 -10.00
C GLY A 675 26.70 4.54 -10.34
N GLY A 676 27.32 5.62 -10.83
CA GLY A 676 28.75 5.65 -11.18
C GLY A 676 29.72 5.96 -10.03
N ASN A 677 29.24 6.40 -8.86
CA ASN A 677 30.11 6.74 -7.73
C ASN A 677 31.00 5.58 -7.25
N GLY A 678 30.57 4.33 -7.45
CA GLY A 678 31.40 3.15 -7.17
C GLY A 678 32.68 3.12 -8.02
N PHE A 679 32.60 3.56 -9.28
CA PHE A 679 33.79 3.72 -10.12
C PHE A 679 34.70 4.86 -9.63
N GLU A 680 34.15 6.02 -9.29
CA GLU A 680 34.96 7.11 -8.72
C GLU A 680 35.71 6.64 -7.47
N GLY A 681 35.06 5.80 -6.64
CA GLY A 681 35.68 5.14 -5.50
C GLY A 681 36.81 4.18 -5.89
N MET A 682 36.67 3.41 -6.98
CA MET A 682 37.74 2.53 -7.49
C MET A 682 38.91 3.34 -8.06
N ALA A 683 38.63 4.35 -8.89
CA ALA A 683 39.65 5.23 -9.45
C ALA A 683 40.46 5.92 -8.35
N PHE A 684 39.78 6.40 -7.31
CA PHE A 684 40.40 6.96 -6.13
C PHE A 684 41.35 5.94 -5.46
N LEU A 685 40.89 4.72 -5.21
CA LEU A 685 41.74 3.67 -4.63
C LEU A 685 42.94 3.32 -5.53
N LEU A 686 42.73 3.16 -6.83
CA LEU A 686 43.82 2.88 -7.78
C LEU A 686 44.89 3.97 -7.75
N GLU A 687 44.49 5.24 -7.63
CA GLU A 687 45.42 6.35 -7.47
C GLU A 687 46.20 6.27 -6.16
N GLN A 688 45.52 6.02 -5.03
CA GLN A 688 46.16 5.96 -3.71
C GLN A 688 47.16 4.80 -3.57
N PHE A 689 46.88 3.67 -4.22
CA PHE A 689 47.72 2.47 -4.19
C PHE A 689 48.71 2.36 -5.36
N ARG A 690 48.72 3.34 -6.28
CA ARG A 690 49.63 3.37 -7.43
C ARG A 690 51.09 3.36 -6.97
N GLY A 691 51.86 2.39 -7.46
CA GLY A 691 53.28 2.26 -7.15
C GLY A 691 53.60 1.89 -5.70
N LYS A 692 52.61 1.44 -4.92
CA LYS A 692 52.79 1.04 -3.52
C LYS A 692 53.16 -0.45 -3.33
N GLY A 693 53.14 -1.26 -4.40
CA GLY A 693 53.52 -2.67 -4.33
C GLY A 693 52.49 -3.59 -3.66
N LEU A 694 51.20 -3.24 -3.71
CA LEU A 694 50.13 -4.10 -3.19
C LEU A 694 49.92 -5.31 -4.11
N GLU A 695 50.25 -6.52 -3.66
CA GLU A 695 50.08 -7.76 -4.44
C GLU A 695 48.71 -8.39 -4.25
N ASP A 696 48.29 -8.65 -2.99
CA ASP A 696 46.99 -9.22 -2.66
C ASP A 696 46.22 -8.27 -1.70
N PRO A 697 45.09 -7.69 -2.14
CA PRO A 697 44.30 -6.78 -1.29
C PRO A 697 43.57 -7.51 -0.16
N THR A 698 43.58 -8.84 -0.13
CA THR A 698 42.99 -9.66 0.92
C THR A 698 43.99 -10.11 1.98
N ASP A 699 45.29 -9.85 1.78
CA ASP A 699 46.33 -10.22 2.74
C ASP A 699 46.44 -9.19 3.88
N PRO A 700 46.21 -9.55 5.15
CA PRO A 700 46.46 -8.64 6.28
C PRO A 700 47.95 -8.31 6.48
N ALA A 701 48.88 -9.10 5.94
CA ALA A 701 50.32 -8.89 6.00
C ALA A 701 50.89 -8.12 4.79
N HIS A 702 50.05 -7.32 4.12
CA HIS A 702 50.39 -6.53 2.92
C HIS A 702 51.53 -5.50 3.05
N GLY A 703 52.08 -5.27 4.25
CA GLY A 703 53.29 -4.44 4.45
C GLY A 703 53.13 -2.92 4.26
N LEU A 704 51.92 -2.40 4.09
CA LEU A 704 51.65 -0.97 3.89
C LEU A 704 51.20 -0.28 5.19
N ASP A 705 51.69 0.95 5.44
CA ASP A 705 51.16 1.80 6.51
C ASP A 705 49.95 2.60 6.02
N LEU A 706 48.76 1.98 6.13
CA LEU A 706 47.50 2.59 5.68
C LEU A 706 47.17 3.87 6.45
N THR A 707 47.58 3.97 7.71
CA THR A 707 47.36 5.15 8.56
C THR A 707 48.17 6.33 8.05
N ALA A 708 49.45 6.11 7.74
CA ALA A 708 50.31 7.14 7.14
C ALA A 708 49.77 7.59 5.77
N MET A 709 49.39 6.63 4.91
CA MET A 709 48.79 6.93 3.60
C MET A 709 47.52 7.78 3.73
N ALA A 710 46.60 7.39 4.61
CA ALA A 710 45.36 8.11 4.88
C ALA A 710 45.63 9.52 5.43
N ARG A 711 46.63 9.67 6.31
CA ARG A 711 47.03 10.95 6.91
C ARG A 711 47.62 11.90 5.88
N ASP A 712 48.49 11.40 5.00
CA ASP A 712 49.10 12.19 3.93
C ASP A 712 48.03 12.75 2.98
N PHE A 713 47.07 11.90 2.59
CA PHE A 713 45.93 12.34 1.79
C PHE A 713 45.08 13.38 2.53
N ALA A 714 44.73 13.13 3.80
CA ALA A 714 43.92 14.05 4.59
C ALA A 714 44.57 15.43 4.76
N LEU A 715 45.89 15.50 4.92
CA LEU A 715 46.65 16.76 4.96
C LEU A 715 46.61 17.47 3.61
N ALA A 716 46.75 16.74 2.50
CA ALA A 716 46.63 17.32 1.15
C ALA A 716 45.22 17.87 0.90
N TYR A 717 44.19 17.11 1.21
CA TYR A 717 42.79 17.54 1.06
C TYR A 717 42.44 18.74 1.95
N LYS A 718 43.02 18.83 3.16
CA LYS A 718 42.86 20.02 4.02
C LYS A 718 43.43 21.28 3.36
N ARG A 719 44.59 21.19 2.72
CA ARG A 719 45.20 22.31 1.98
C ARG A 719 44.34 22.71 0.79
N GLU A 720 43.88 21.73 0.02
CA GLU A 720 42.98 21.93 -1.12
C GLU A 720 41.68 22.63 -0.70
N LYS A 721 41.07 22.19 0.39
CA LYS A 721 39.86 22.79 0.95
C LYS A 721 40.07 24.23 1.42
N ALA A 722 41.21 24.54 2.01
CA ALA A 722 41.56 25.90 2.39
C ALA A 722 41.71 26.81 1.15
N GLN A 723 42.40 26.31 0.12
CA GLN A 723 42.58 27.03 -1.14
C GLN A 723 41.26 27.25 -1.89
N ALA A 724 40.39 26.24 -1.98
CA ALA A 724 39.08 26.38 -2.62
C ALA A 724 38.21 27.43 -1.90
N LYS A 725 38.29 27.49 -0.57
CA LYS A 725 37.61 28.51 0.24
C LYS A 725 38.15 29.92 -0.05
N GLU A 726 39.46 30.07 -0.22
CA GLU A 726 40.08 31.36 -0.60
C GLU A 726 39.68 31.79 -2.02
N LEU A 727 39.54 30.85 -2.95
CA LEU A 727 39.16 31.10 -4.34
C LEU A 727 37.64 31.22 -4.56
N GLY A 728 36.82 30.92 -3.54
CA GLY A 728 35.36 30.91 -3.67
C GLY A 728 34.82 29.78 -4.57
N THR A 729 35.60 28.72 -4.78
CA THR A 729 35.21 27.57 -5.60
C THR A 729 34.66 26.43 -4.73
N GLU A 730 33.83 25.56 -5.32
CA GLU A 730 33.37 24.37 -4.61
C GLU A 730 34.53 23.41 -4.33
N VAL A 731 34.50 22.79 -3.16
CA VAL A 731 35.46 21.75 -2.76
C VAL A 731 35.01 20.45 -3.41
N ARG A 732 35.93 19.71 -4.04
CA ARG A 732 35.58 18.41 -4.63
C ARG A 732 34.99 17.47 -3.58
N ALA A 733 33.98 16.70 -3.97
CA ALA A 733 33.50 15.60 -3.15
C ALA A 733 34.57 14.50 -3.08
N LEU A 734 34.64 13.82 -1.93
CA LEU A 734 35.50 12.65 -1.78
C LEU A 734 34.70 11.40 -2.16
N PRO A 735 35.11 10.65 -3.21
CA PRO A 735 34.42 9.43 -3.60
C PRO A 735 34.37 8.44 -2.43
N GLY A 736 33.22 7.79 -2.24
CA GLY A 736 33.05 6.78 -1.19
C GLY A 736 32.98 7.31 0.26
N VAL A 737 33.09 8.63 0.47
CA VAL A 737 33.18 9.25 1.80
C VAL A 737 32.04 10.24 2.03
N HIS A 738 31.45 10.19 3.23
CA HIS A 738 30.28 10.96 3.68
C HIS A 738 28.96 10.55 3.00
N HIS A 739 27.84 10.82 3.68
CA HIS A 739 26.49 10.67 3.15
C HIS A 739 25.59 11.85 3.59
N PRO A 740 24.63 12.33 2.77
CA PRO A 740 23.77 13.46 3.12
C PRO A 740 22.86 13.22 4.35
N VAL A 741 22.55 11.95 4.62
CA VAL A 741 21.67 11.50 5.70
C VAL A 741 22.43 11.29 7.01
N PHE A 742 23.61 10.67 6.96
CA PHE A 742 24.40 10.31 8.15
C PHE A 742 25.34 11.46 8.53
N LYS A 743 24.79 12.50 9.16
CA LYS A 743 25.53 13.72 9.54
C LYS A 743 25.23 14.16 10.97
N GLY A 744 26.17 14.90 11.56
CA GLY A 744 25.97 15.61 12.82
C GLY A 744 26.29 14.83 14.10
N LYS A 745 26.70 13.56 14.00
CA LYS A 745 27.27 12.80 15.14
C LYS A 745 28.79 12.98 15.18
N SER A 746 29.41 12.72 16.33
CA SER A 746 30.89 12.70 16.49
C SER A 746 31.55 11.69 15.55
N GLU A 747 30.97 10.50 15.44
CA GLU A 747 31.28 9.47 14.45
C GLU A 747 30.00 9.06 13.72
N ASN A 748 30.02 9.18 12.39
CA ASN A 748 28.91 8.79 11.53
C ASN A 748 29.26 7.48 10.83
N PHE A 749 28.28 6.61 10.64
CA PHE A 749 28.45 5.33 9.96
C PHE A 749 27.26 5.05 9.04
N ASP A 750 27.53 4.40 7.91
CA ASP A 750 26.50 3.80 7.05
C ASP A 750 26.21 2.39 7.59
N PRO A 751 24.94 2.04 7.88
CA PRO A 751 24.58 0.71 8.35
C PRO A 751 25.04 -0.43 7.43
N ARG A 752 25.08 -0.19 6.10
CA ARG A 752 25.52 -1.19 5.12
C ARG A 752 27.02 -1.44 5.21
N GLU A 753 27.82 -0.40 5.42
CA GLU A 753 29.25 -0.56 5.63
C GLU A 753 29.56 -1.28 6.94
N ARG A 754 28.87 -0.94 8.03
CA ARG A 754 29.02 -1.66 9.31
C ARG A 754 28.65 -3.13 9.21
N PHE A 755 27.59 -3.42 8.45
CA PHE A 755 27.16 -4.79 8.18
C PHE A 755 28.25 -5.59 7.46
N ILE A 756 28.84 -5.03 6.41
CA ILE A 756 29.92 -5.69 5.66
C ILE A 756 31.19 -5.81 6.49
N ALA A 757 31.56 -4.78 7.24
CA ALA A 757 32.70 -4.83 8.15
C ALA A 757 32.57 -6.00 9.15
N LYS A 758 31.38 -6.16 9.73
CA LYS A 758 31.08 -7.25 10.67
C LYS A 758 31.09 -8.61 9.97
N PHE A 759 30.46 -8.71 8.80
CA PHE A 759 30.44 -9.94 7.99
C PHE A 759 31.84 -10.46 7.67
N MET A 760 32.75 -9.56 7.25
CA MET A 760 34.13 -9.91 6.96
C MET A 760 34.89 -10.33 8.22
N GLU A 761 34.71 -9.59 9.33
CA GLU A 761 35.34 -9.90 10.62
C GLU A 761 34.96 -11.29 11.14
N GLU A 762 33.67 -11.65 11.07
CA GLU A 762 33.15 -12.97 11.49
C GLU A 762 33.73 -14.11 10.65
N ARG A 763 34.17 -13.83 9.41
CA ARG A 763 34.79 -14.80 8.50
C ARG A 763 36.31 -14.78 8.52
N GLY A 764 36.92 -13.89 9.32
CA GLY A 764 38.37 -13.68 9.32
C GLY A 764 38.91 -13.12 8.01
N GLU A 765 38.06 -12.46 7.21
CA GLU A 765 38.40 -11.88 5.91
C GLU A 765 38.95 -10.46 6.09
N TYR A 766 39.93 -10.09 5.25
CA TYR A 766 40.56 -8.78 5.25
C TYR A 766 40.43 -8.11 3.88
N ASN A 767 40.30 -6.78 3.85
CA ASN A 767 40.30 -6.01 2.61
C ASN A 767 41.03 -4.68 2.84
N VAL A 768 42.21 -4.57 2.22
CA VAL A 768 43.12 -3.41 2.33
C VAL A 768 42.40 -2.10 1.99
N PHE A 769 41.58 -2.09 0.93
CA PHE A 769 40.91 -0.88 0.47
C PHE A 769 39.82 -0.40 1.45
N HIS A 770 39.03 -1.32 1.99
CA HIS A 770 38.04 -1.00 3.02
C HIS A 770 38.71 -0.46 4.29
N ARG A 771 39.81 -1.08 4.71
CA ARG A 771 40.60 -0.61 5.86
C ARG A 771 41.18 0.78 5.62
N PHE A 772 41.70 1.05 4.42
CA PHE A 772 42.15 2.38 4.03
C PHE A 772 41.05 3.43 4.12
N TYR A 773 39.83 3.16 3.62
CA TYR A 773 38.72 4.11 3.75
C TYR A 773 38.36 4.39 5.23
N ARG A 774 38.41 3.37 6.09
CA ARG A 774 38.17 3.54 7.53
C ARG A 774 39.25 4.40 8.20
N GLU A 775 40.51 4.26 7.80
CA GLU A 775 41.58 5.14 8.26
C GLU A 775 41.44 6.55 7.70
N LEU A 776 41.08 6.69 6.42
CA LEU A 776 40.89 7.98 5.75
C LEU A 776 39.87 8.85 6.48
N VAL A 777 38.69 8.32 6.81
CA VAL A 777 37.66 9.11 7.50
C VAL A 777 38.09 9.53 8.91
N ARG A 778 38.92 8.72 9.59
CA ARG A 778 39.50 9.07 10.89
C ARG A 778 40.55 10.17 10.73
N GLN A 779 41.48 10.00 9.80
CA GLN A 779 42.55 10.98 9.57
C GLN A 779 42.00 12.34 9.09
N LEU A 780 40.95 12.36 8.26
CA LEU A 780 40.25 13.60 7.88
C LEU A 780 39.75 14.39 9.11
N TYR A 781 39.28 13.70 10.13
CA TYR A 781 38.87 14.32 11.39
C TYR A 781 40.07 14.75 12.24
N GLU A 782 41.04 13.86 12.46
CA GLU A 782 42.22 14.11 13.29
C GLU A 782 43.06 15.30 12.80
N VAL A 783 43.21 15.46 11.48
CA VAL A 783 43.93 16.62 10.91
C VAL A 783 43.06 17.87 10.83
N GLY A 784 41.77 17.79 11.15
CA GLY A 784 40.80 18.88 11.09
C GLY A 784 40.35 19.27 9.68
N ALA A 785 40.39 18.34 8.72
CA ALA A 785 39.80 18.52 7.38
C ALA A 785 38.26 18.40 7.41
N SER A 786 37.72 17.59 8.32
CA SER A 786 36.29 17.44 8.61
C SER A 786 35.96 17.85 10.05
N ARG A 787 34.69 18.20 10.31
CA ARG A 787 34.21 18.60 11.65
C ARG A 787 33.93 17.40 12.57
N TYR A 788 33.66 16.24 11.97
CA TYR A 788 33.35 14.98 12.61
C TYR A 788 33.88 13.85 11.73
N VAL A 789 33.94 12.62 12.26
CA VAL A 789 34.31 11.46 11.45
C VAL A 789 33.19 11.19 10.46
N PHE A 790 33.52 11.30 9.17
CA PHE A 790 32.59 11.01 8.07
C PHE A 790 32.31 9.50 8.01
N CYS A 791 31.14 9.12 7.52
CA CYS A 791 30.87 7.71 7.25
C CYS A 791 31.60 7.26 5.97
N VAL A 792 32.05 6.01 5.95
CA VAL A 792 32.33 5.28 4.71
C VAL A 792 30.97 4.87 4.15
N ASN A 793 30.65 5.26 2.92
CA ASN A 793 29.34 4.99 2.31
C ASN A 793 29.34 3.66 1.55
N VAL A 794 28.18 3.24 1.04
CA VAL A 794 28.07 1.99 0.26
C VAL A 794 28.90 1.98 -1.01
N ASP A 795 29.13 3.12 -1.66
CA ASP A 795 29.92 3.20 -2.90
C ASP A 795 31.39 2.85 -2.66
N ALA A 796 31.96 3.24 -1.51
CA ALA A 796 33.28 2.79 -1.08
C ALA A 796 33.36 1.26 -0.88
N ILE A 797 32.28 0.65 -0.38
CA ILE A 797 32.20 -0.80 -0.19
C ILE A 797 32.13 -1.53 -1.52
N ILE A 798 31.36 -1.01 -2.47
CA ILE A 798 31.34 -1.51 -3.85
C ILE A 798 32.75 -1.47 -4.42
N ALA A 799 33.42 -0.31 -4.34
CA ALA A 799 34.76 -0.15 -4.87
C ALA A 799 35.76 -1.13 -4.22
N ALA A 800 35.74 -1.24 -2.89
CA ALA A 800 36.68 -2.05 -2.14
C ALA A 800 36.50 -3.56 -2.39
N LEU A 801 35.27 -4.07 -2.34
CA LEU A 801 35.00 -5.49 -2.57
C LEU A 801 35.18 -5.87 -4.04
N LEU A 802 34.74 -5.01 -4.97
CA LEU A 802 34.89 -5.30 -6.39
C LEU A 802 36.37 -5.25 -6.81
N LEU A 803 37.18 -4.33 -6.26
CA LEU A 803 38.63 -4.38 -6.46
C LEU A 803 39.24 -5.65 -5.90
N ALA A 804 38.78 -6.19 -4.76
CA ALA A 804 39.30 -7.47 -4.28
C ALA A 804 39.06 -8.63 -5.27
N VAL A 805 37.92 -8.63 -5.97
CA VAL A 805 37.62 -9.60 -7.02
C VAL A 805 38.46 -9.37 -8.29
N LEU A 806 38.64 -8.12 -8.69
CA LEU A 806 39.25 -7.76 -10.00
C LEU A 806 40.76 -7.47 -9.94
N TRP A 807 41.36 -7.36 -8.75
CA TRP A 807 42.73 -6.84 -8.56
C TRP A 807 43.78 -7.64 -9.31
N LYS A 808 43.75 -8.97 -9.18
CA LYS A 808 44.75 -9.86 -9.79
C LYS A 808 44.72 -9.77 -11.32
N ASP A 809 43.52 -9.68 -11.91
CA ASP A 809 43.37 -9.55 -13.35
C ASP A 809 43.74 -8.15 -13.85
N HIS A 810 43.48 -7.11 -13.07
CA HIS A 810 43.95 -5.76 -13.35
C HIS A 810 45.49 -5.66 -13.31
N GLN A 811 46.14 -6.19 -12.27
CA GLN A 811 47.61 -6.20 -12.18
C GLN A 811 48.28 -7.04 -13.27
N ALA A 812 47.64 -8.14 -13.68
CA ALA A 812 48.11 -8.96 -14.79
C ALA A 812 47.91 -8.30 -16.17
N GLY A 813 47.33 -7.09 -16.23
CA GLY A 813 47.04 -6.38 -17.49
C GLY A 813 45.89 -6.98 -18.30
N LYS A 814 45.11 -7.91 -17.72
CA LYS A 814 43.94 -8.52 -18.36
C LYS A 814 42.72 -7.61 -18.31
N MET A 815 42.68 -6.65 -17.38
CA MET A 815 41.61 -5.66 -17.26
C MET A 815 42.18 -4.24 -17.27
N THR A 816 41.60 -3.40 -18.13
CA THR A 816 41.88 -1.96 -18.18
C THR A 816 41.08 -1.19 -17.14
N ASP A 817 41.47 0.05 -16.84
CA ASP A 817 40.71 0.96 -15.96
C ASP A 817 39.24 1.11 -16.41
N ARG A 818 39.00 1.14 -17.74
CA ARG A 818 37.66 1.20 -18.34
C ARG A 818 36.86 -0.08 -18.07
N ASN A 819 37.50 -1.24 -18.00
CA ASN A 819 36.81 -2.48 -17.64
C ASN A 819 36.37 -2.46 -16.17
N LEU A 820 37.17 -1.88 -15.27
CA LEU A 820 36.80 -1.69 -13.86
C LEU A 820 35.61 -0.74 -13.70
N GLU A 821 35.60 0.38 -14.43
CA GLU A 821 34.46 1.32 -14.51
C GLU A 821 33.19 0.59 -14.93
N THR A 822 33.28 -0.16 -16.02
CA THR A 822 32.18 -0.92 -16.58
C THR A 822 31.66 -1.95 -15.58
N ALA A 823 32.53 -2.68 -14.88
CA ALA A 823 32.15 -3.66 -13.89
C ALA A 823 31.43 -3.01 -12.69
N ALA A 824 31.95 -1.91 -12.14
CA ALA A 824 31.32 -1.21 -11.02
C ALA A 824 29.92 -0.72 -11.36
N PHE A 825 29.76 -0.10 -12.52
CA PHE A 825 28.46 0.38 -12.95
C PHE A 825 27.52 -0.79 -13.28
N THR A 826 28.01 -1.87 -13.88
CA THR A 826 27.20 -3.08 -14.16
C THR A 826 26.68 -3.74 -12.88
N THR A 827 27.48 -3.86 -11.82
CA THR A 827 27.03 -4.34 -10.50
C THR A 827 25.86 -3.50 -9.96
N PHE A 828 25.96 -2.18 -10.08
CA PHE A 828 24.87 -1.28 -9.69
C PHE A 828 23.61 -1.52 -10.52
N LEU A 829 23.75 -1.68 -11.84
CA LEU A 829 22.62 -1.93 -12.73
C LEU A 829 21.94 -3.27 -12.45
N PHE A 830 22.68 -4.33 -12.14
CA PHE A 830 22.11 -5.62 -11.77
C PHE A 830 21.30 -5.54 -10.47
N GLY A 831 21.81 -4.87 -9.44
CA GLY A 831 21.04 -4.61 -8.22
C GLY A 831 19.77 -3.81 -8.52
N ARG A 832 19.88 -2.70 -9.25
CA ARG A 832 18.74 -1.83 -9.55
C ARG A 832 17.72 -2.45 -10.49
N MET A 833 18.13 -3.35 -11.38
CA MET A 833 17.24 -4.11 -12.25
C MET A 833 16.22 -4.92 -11.42
N ILE A 834 16.70 -5.57 -10.35
CA ILE A 834 15.86 -6.36 -9.43
C ILE A 834 14.89 -5.45 -8.66
N GLY A 835 15.38 -4.35 -8.08
CA GLY A 835 14.53 -3.41 -7.36
C GLY A 835 13.54 -2.68 -8.26
N ALA A 836 13.94 -2.33 -9.47
CA ALA A 836 13.08 -1.72 -10.47
C ALA A 836 11.93 -2.66 -10.83
N ALA A 837 12.17 -3.98 -10.97
CA ALA A 837 11.10 -4.95 -11.18
C ALA A 837 10.03 -4.90 -10.08
N ALA A 838 10.47 -4.80 -8.81
CA ALA A 838 9.57 -4.64 -7.65
C ALA A 838 8.69 -3.39 -7.79
N GLU A 839 9.31 -2.27 -8.13
CA GLU A 839 8.60 -0.99 -8.28
C GLU A 839 7.68 -0.96 -9.51
N ILE A 840 8.06 -1.63 -10.60
CA ILE A 840 7.24 -1.75 -11.82
C ILE A 840 6.00 -2.59 -11.51
N ASP A 841 6.16 -3.76 -10.89
CA ASP A 841 5.03 -4.64 -10.55
C ASP A 841 4.08 -3.98 -9.54
N ASP A 842 4.63 -3.35 -8.51
CA ASP A 842 3.84 -2.65 -7.50
C ASP A 842 3.08 -1.46 -8.10
N HIS A 843 3.69 -0.69 -9.01
CA HIS A 843 3.00 0.40 -9.72
C HIS A 843 1.99 -0.13 -10.73
N LEU A 844 2.27 -1.23 -11.41
CA LEU A 844 1.33 -1.87 -12.33
C LEU A 844 0.02 -2.26 -11.61
N ASN A 845 0.15 -2.85 -10.41
CA ASN A 845 -0.96 -3.28 -9.58
C ASN A 845 -1.67 -2.15 -8.83
N ARG A 846 -0.92 -1.20 -8.26
CA ARG A 846 -1.45 -0.18 -7.33
C ARG A 846 -1.46 1.23 -7.89
N GLY A 847 -0.74 1.53 -8.96
CA GLY A 847 -0.63 2.88 -9.50
C GLY A 847 -1.91 3.41 -10.14
N ARG A 848 -1.93 4.73 -10.32
CA ARG A 848 -2.95 5.46 -11.08
C ARG A 848 -2.34 6.06 -12.35
N ASN A 849 -3.19 6.42 -13.31
CA ASN A 849 -2.71 7.06 -14.54
C ASN A 849 -2.09 8.43 -14.22
N MET A 850 -0.90 8.70 -14.77
CA MET A 850 -0.20 9.99 -14.63
C MET A 850 0.06 10.46 -13.19
N ASP A 851 0.12 9.53 -12.24
CA ASP A 851 0.29 9.80 -10.81
C ASP A 851 1.71 10.14 -10.37
N THR A 852 2.71 10.05 -11.25
CA THR A 852 4.10 10.49 -11.00
C THR A 852 4.36 11.97 -11.32
N ARG A 853 3.35 12.69 -11.83
CA ARG A 853 3.47 14.13 -12.14
C ARG A 853 3.79 14.94 -10.88
N THR A 854 4.65 15.94 -11.03
CA THR A 854 4.88 16.92 -9.95
C THR A 854 3.65 17.83 -9.83
N PRO A 855 3.04 17.93 -8.62
CA PRO A 855 1.94 18.86 -8.40
C PRO A 855 2.37 20.30 -8.68
N ALA A 856 1.50 21.10 -9.29
CA ALA A 856 1.79 22.52 -9.54
C ALA A 856 2.13 23.29 -8.26
N SER A 857 1.54 22.90 -7.12
CA SER A 857 1.84 23.46 -5.80
C SER A 857 3.28 23.22 -5.31
N ALA A 858 3.99 22.24 -5.87
CA ALA A 858 5.40 21.97 -5.58
C ALA A 858 6.37 22.67 -6.55
N CYS A 859 5.86 23.27 -7.63
CA CYS A 859 6.65 24.03 -8.58
C CYS A 859 6.77 25.49 -8.11
N LYS A 860 7.94 26.10 -8.30
CA LYS A 860 8.15 27.54 -8.06
C LYS A 860 8.55 28.21 -9.37
N HIS A 861 7.93 29.34 -9.68
CA HIS A 861 8.38 30.19 -10.77
C HIS A 861 9.60 30.98 -10.28
N VAL A 862 10.77 30.74 -10.89
CA VAL A 862 11.97 31.54 -10.65
C VAL A 862 11.95 32.64 -11.71
N VAL A 863 11.80 33.89 -11.26
CA VAL A 863 11.84 35.09 -12.12
C VAL A 863 13.28 35.48 -12.38
#